data_AF-A0A7W4AWR5-F1
#
_entry.id   AF-A0A7W4AWR5-F1
#
_cell.length_a   1.000
_cell.length_b   1.000
_cell.length_c   1.000
_cell.angle_alpha   90.00
_cell.angle_beta   90.00
_cell.angle_gamma   90.00
#
_symmetry.space_group_name_H-M   'P 1'
#
loop_
_entity.id
_entity.type
_entity.pdbx_description
1 polymer ?
#
loop_
_entity_poly.entity_id
_entity_poly.type
_entity_poly.pdbx_seq_one_letter_code
_entity_poly.pdbx_strand_id
1 'polypeptide(L)'
;VDPVDPVDPVEFVCGQSAVAIHEIQGNAQASALIGNTVVVEAIVTSDQQAGLKGVFLQMADLEADADIDTSEGIFVYTGTQALQVNAGDRIRLAANVAEYNGVTQLSGVSQFALCATQQMLPSVSSVTLPINDSQQLERVEGMRVYFDQDLVVNEVYSLGRYGEVLLGSSRHFIGTQVATPGADAVAVTAANSRDSIILDDGSTRQNPEVIPYPAPGLSANNTLRVGDSVTRLEGVMHYGFNQFRIMPTSLVNVIQSNPRQMAPEVVADADLRVASFNVLNYFNGDGNGNGFPTDRGADSAVEFERQRAKIINAMQTINADVFGLMEIENDGYDTSSAISDLVSGLNAALGTTTYAYVVPSVAKIGTDAITVGMIYRTDKLTLSGEAGILSSANSPADDNGVQLFDDSKNRPMLTQQFTVNGTDENIVVAVNHLKSKGSSCDSLGDPDLQDGQGNCNQTRTRASDAIGQWLAAQYPDSKVLVIGDLNAYAKEDPLTMLASHGYNELTSYVGAQKPYSYVFSGESGQLDHALANDELVSNLVGITQWHINADEPIVLDYNEEYKSATQLQELYQADAFRSSDHDPVIISFKFAPANALPVASFEQQLNGSVLHVQSTSTDSDGQIVQHQWDFGDGTVASGVTASHQYLQSGDYQVQLTVTDDKGDVATSVSSISIVEPVNMAPIAQIQRVNLWFMQLFISTSYDQDGVIKRQQWAFNNGRKARGPVAFSFSRREHTVELTVVDNDGETGSATMRFR
;
A
#
# COMPACT_ATOMS: atom_id res chain seq x y z
N VAL A 1 67.82 12.18 -68.62
CA VAL A 1 67.13 11.57 -67.47
C VAL A 1 67.71 12.25 -66.26
N ASP A 2 67.11 13.37 -65.85
CA ASP A 2 67.53 14.04 -64.63
C ASP A 2 67.11 13.17 -63.43
N PRO A 3 67.96 13.06 -62.39
CA PRO A 3 67.60 12.38 -61.17
C PRO A 3 66.49 13.18 -60.48
N VAL A 4 65.39 12.51 -60.14
CA VAL A 4 64.36 13.08 -59.28
C VAL A 4 65.01 13.29 -57.91
N ASP A 5 65.04 14.53 -57.44
CA ASP A 5 65.48 14.87 -56.08
C ASP A 5 64.72 14.00 -55.07
N PRO A 6 65.38 13.46 -54.04
CA PRO A 6 64.69 12.78 -52.96
C PRO A 6 63.74 13.78 -52.29
N VAL A 7 62.45 13.43 -52.22
CA VAL A 7 61.46 14.19 -51.44
C VAL A 7 61.94 14.16 -50.00
N ASP A 8 62.29 15.33 -49.44
CA ASP A 8 62.64 15.46 -48.03
C ASP A 8 61.53 14.84 -47.17
N PRO A 9 61.86 14.07 -46.12
CA PRO A 9 60.86 13.55 -45.21
C PRO A 9 60.11 14.73 -44.58
N VAL A 10 58.78 14.74 -44.69
CA VAL A 10 57.92 15.72 -44.01
C VAL A 10 58.23 15.66 -42.52
N GLU A 11 58.87 16.71 -41.98
CA GLU A 11 59.20 16.75 -40.56
C GLU A 11 57.91 16.79 -39.72
N PHE A 12 57.78 15.89 -38.75
CA PHE A 12 56.65 15.88 -37.83
C PHE A 12 56.78 17.00 -36.80
N VAL A 13 56.35 18.21 -37.18
CA VAL A 13 56.51 19.45 -36.41
C VAL A 13 55.14 20.09 -36.15
N CYS A 14 54.94 20.57 -34.92
CA CYS A 14 53.73 21.29 -34.52
C CYS A 14 53.47 22.53 -35.39
N GLY A 15 52.19 22.82 -35.65
CA GLY A 15 51.76 23.95 -36.48
C GLY A 15 51.89 23.73 -37.98
N GLN A 16 52.37 22.56 -38.43
CA GLN A 16 52.23 22.16 -39.84
C GLN A 16 50.82 21.67 -40.13
N SER A 17 50.45 21.64 -41.42
CA SER A 17 49.15 21.12 -41.88
C SER A 17 48.84 19.75 -41.26
N ALA A 18 47.63 19.59 -40.75
CA ALA A 18 47.08 18.36 -40.19
C ALA A 18 45.67 18.17 -40.76
N VAL A 19 45.18 16.94 -40.76
CA VAL A 19 43.79 16.61 -41.09
C VAL A 19 42.92 17.08 -39.93
N ALA A 20 41.86 17.84 -40.22
CA ALA A 20 40.94 18.29 -39.19
C ALA A 20 40.02 17.15 -38.73
N ILE A 21 39.54 17.20 -37.48
CA ILE A 21 38.75 16.10 -36.92
C ILE A 21 37.40 15.94 -37.63
N HIS A 22 36.73 17.04 -37.99
CA HIS A 22 35.49 16.99 -38.80
C HIS A 22 35.68 16.31 -40.16
N GLU A 23 36.87 16.37 -40.78
CA GLU A 23 37.16 15.63 -42.02
C GLU A 23 37.34 14.12 -41.77
N ILE A 24 37.80 13.74 -40.57
CA ILE A 24 37.94 12.33 -40.16
C ILE A 24 36.57 11.76 -39.83
N GLN A 25 35.79 12.44 -38.99
CA GLN A 25 34.45 12.01 -38.62
C GLN A 25 33.51 12.00 -39.85
N GLY A 26 33.47 13.12 -40.58
CA GLY A 26 32.51 13.33 -41.65
C GLY A 26 31.07 13.45 -41.13
N ASN A 27 30.11 13.42 -42.05
CA ASN A 27 28.67 13.54 -41.76
C ASN A 27 27.91 12.20 -41.86
N ALA A 28 28.65 11.10 -42.02
CA ALA A 28 28.13 9.74 -42.06
C ALA A 28 28.49 9.03 -40.75
N GLN A 29 27.80 7.92 -40.45
CA GLN A 29 28.06 7.11 -39.25
C GLN A 29 29.43 6.41 -39.21
N ALA A 30 30.21 6.49 -40.28
CA ALA A 30 31.51 5.88 -40.36
C ALA A 30 32.42 6.73 -41.24
N SER A 31 33.67 6.88 -40.80
CA SER A 31 34.67 7.68 -41.51
C SER A 31 34.93 7.17 -42.94
N ALA A 32 35.01 8.09 -43.90
CA ALA A 32 35.49 7.78 -45.25
C ALA A 32 37.02 7.53 -45.31
N LEU A 33 37.74 7.79 -44.20
CA LEU A 33 39.19 7.66 -44.10
C LEU A 33 39.65 6.37 -43.41
N ILE A 34 38.74 5.43 -43.12
CA ILE A 34 39.08 4.14 -42.49
C ILE A 34 40.26 3.47 -43.21
N GLY A 35 41.25 3.04 -42.42
CA GLY A 35 42.47 2.40 -42.90
C GLY A 35 43.57 3.36 -43.33
N ASN A 36 43.30 4.66 -43.43
CA ASN A 36 44.33 5.67 -43.69
C ASN A 36 45.08 6.03 -42.39
N THR A 37 46.37 6.34 -42.52
CA THR A 37 47.13 7.04 -41.47
C THR A 37 46.98 8.54 -41.68
N VAL A 38 46.53 9.24 -40.64
CA VAL A 38 46.35 10.69 -40.64
C VAL A 38 47.25 11.35 -39.59
N VAL A 39 47.59 12.62 -39.82
CA VAL A 39 48.22 13.47 -38.80
C VAL A 39 47.18 14.45 -38.30
N VAL A 40 46.94 14.48 -37.00
CA VAL A 40 45.97 15.36 -36.33
C VAL A 40 46.71 16.25 -35.34
N GLU A 41 46.29 17.51 -35.23
CA GLU A 41 46.76 18.43 -34.19
C GLU A 41 45.57 19.13 -33.53
N ALA A 42 45.29 18.83 -32.27
CA ALA A 42 44.06 19.23 -31.59
C ALA A 42 44.27 19.34 -30.06
N ILE A 43 43.22 19.77 -29.33
CA ILE A 43 43.25 19.92 -27.87
C ILE A 43 42.78 18.65 -27.19
N VAL A 44 43.52 18.17 -26.19
CA VAL A 44 43.08 17.09 -25.29
C VAL A 44 41.96 17.63 -24.41
N THR A 45 40.77 17.05 -24.53
CA THR A 45 39.58 17.45 -23.74
C THR A 45 39.36 16.56 -22.52
N SER A 46 39.75 15.29 -22.60
CA SER A 46 39.66 14.34 -21.49
C SER A 46 40.75 13.28 -21.58
N ASP A 47 41.47 13.06 -20.47
CA ASP A 47 42.41 11.95 -20.32
C ASP A 47 41.70 10.75 -19.68
N GLN A 48 41.44 9.70 -20.46
CA GLN A 48 40.74 8.48 -20.03
C GLN A 48 41.66 7.25 -20.10
N GLN A 49 42.98 7.45 -20.08
CA GLN A 49 43.95 6.37 -20.30
C GLN A 49 43.98 5.34 -19.17
N ALA A 50 43.57 5.72 -17.97
CA ALA A 50 43.46 4.79 -16.85
C ALA A 50 42.37 3.72 -17.09
N GLY A 51 41.18 4.14 -17.55
CA GLY A 51 40.00 3.29 -17.71
C GLY A 51 39.74 2.84 -19.16
N LEU A 52 39.51 3.79 -20.08
CA LEU A 52 39.21 3.52 -21.50
C LEU A 52 40.45 3.23 -22.36
N LYS A 53 41.65 3.43 -21.82
CA LYS A 53 42.93 3.26 -22.55
C LYS A 53 43.05 4.21 -23.75
N GLY A 54 42.59 5.45 -23.58
CA GLY A 54 42.71 6.48 -24.61
C GLY A 54 42.45 7.89 -24.09
N VAL A 55 42.53 8.85 -25.01
CA VAL A 55 42.26 10.27 -24.75
C VAL A 55 41.25 10.80 -25.75
N PHE A 56 40.47 11.80 -25.35
CA PHE A 56 39.59 12.53 -26.26
C PHE A 56 40.29 13.79 -26.75
N LEU A 57 40.25 14.01 -28.07
CA LEU A 57 40.71 15.22 -28.72
C LEU A 57 39.55 15.98 -29.32
N GLN A 58 39.62 17.31 -29.33
CA GLN A 58 38.67 18.16 -30.03
C GLN A 58 39.38 19.35 -30.68
N MET A 59 38.92 19.76 -31.87
CA MET A 59 39.44 20.97 -32.53
C MET A 59 39.24 22.20 -31.65
N ALA A 60 40.17 23.14 -31.68
CA ALA A 60 39.97 24.44 -31.05
C ALA A 60 38.84 25.21 -31.75
N ASP A 61 38.10 26.05 -31.03
CA ASP A 61 36.91 26.77 -31.57
C ASP A 61 37.19 27.59 -32.84
N LEU A 62 38.43 28.06 -33.03
CA LEU A 62 38.83 28.83 -34.22
C LEU A 62 39.24 27.95 -35.42
N GLU A 63 39.38 26.65 -35.20
CA GLU A 63 39.83 25.64 -36.17
C GLU A 63 38.72 24.65 -36.53
N ALA A 64 37.63 24.63 -35.76
CA ALA A 64 36.39 23.95 -36.09
C ALA A 64 35.77 24.54 -37.37
N ASP A 65 35.07 23.70 -38.12
CA ASP A 65 34.30 24.17 -39.26
C ASP A 65 32.97 24.82 -38.81
N ALA A 66 32.10 25.10 -39.77
CA ALA A 66 30.78 25.66 -39.50
C ALA A 66 29.65 24.65 -39.75
N ASP A 67 29.99 23.38 -40.03
CA ASP A 67 29.02 22.33 -40.33
C ASP A 67 28.59 21.65 -39.02
N ILE A 68 27.34 21.87 -38.64
CA ILE A 68 26.77 21.31 -37.42
C ILE A 68 26.58 19.79 -37.50
N ASP A 69 26.64 19.20 -38.70
CA ASP A 69 26.44 17.78 -38.92
C ASP A 69 27.75 16.96 -38.82
N THR A 70 28.90 17.61 -38.59
CA THR A 70 30.19 16.95 -38.40
C THR A 70 30.74 17.17 -36.99
N SER A 71 31.23 16.11 -36.37
CA SER A 71 31.84 16.22 -35.04
C SER A 71 33.28 16.75 -35.11
N GLU A 72 33.61 17.64 -34.18
CA GLU A 72 34.97 18.14 -33.98
C GLU A 72 35.78 17.32 -32.98
N GLY A 73 35.17 16.27 -32.42
CA GLY A 73 35.73 15.41 -31.39
C GLY A 73 36.11 14.03 -31.92
N ILE A 74 37.17 13.43 -31.36
CA ILE A 74 37.56 12.05 -31.69
C ILE A 74 38.23 11.37 -30.50
N PHE A 75 37.94 10.08 -30.34
CA PHE A 75 38.63 9.24 -29.37
C PHE A 75 39.93 8.68 -29.96
N VAL A 76 41.00 8.71 -29.17
CA VAL A 76 42.32 8.17 -29.53
C VAL A 76 42.63 7.01 -28.61
N TYR A 77 42.53 5.79 -29.12
CA TYR A 77 42.91 4.58 -28.41
C TYR A 77 44.43 4.43 -28.35
N THR A 78 44.99 4.47 -27.15
CA THR A 78 46.42 4.37 -26.87
C THR A 78 46.83 2.99 -26.36
N GLY A 79 45.87 2.15 -25.94
CA GLY A 79 46.11 0.78 -25.48
C GLY A 79 47.07 0.74 -24.30
N THR A 80 48.25 0.13 -24.48
CA THR A 80 49.31 0.10 -23.45
C THR A 80 50.34 1.23 -23.60
N GLN A 81 50.26 2.03 -24.67
CA GLN A 81 51.20 3.11 -24.97
C GLN A 81 50.65 4.46 -24.48
N ALA A 82 50.59 4.62 -23.16
CA ALA A 82 50.04 5.85 -22.57
C ALA A 82 50.83 7.10 -22.98
N LEU A 83 50.11 8.13 -23.42
CA LEU A 83 50.61 9.46 -23.72
C LEU A 83 50.74 10.27 -22.43
N GLN A 84 51.78 11.08 -22.34
CA GLN A 84 51.99 12.02 -21.23
C GLN A 84 51.29 13.35 -21.58
N VAL A 85 50.01 13.45 -21.24
CA VAL A 85 49.15 14.60 -21.58
C VAL A 85 48.22 14.94 -20.42
N ASN A 86 47.70 16.16 -20.43
CA ASN A 86 46.63 16.61 -19.55
C ASN A 86 45.52 17.26 -20.38
N ALA A 87 44.30 17.37 -19.82
CA ALA A 87 43.26 18.20 -20.42
C ALA A 87 43.77 19.65 -20.60
N GLY A 88 43.54 20.22 -21.78
CA GLY A 88 44.05 21.52 -22.20
C GLY A 88 45.41 21.47 -22.91
N ASP A 89 46.06 20.32 -23.03
CA ASP A 89 47.27 20.20 -23.86
C ASP A 89 46.90 20.16 -25.35
N ARG A 90 47.65 20.90 -26.19
CA ARG A 90 47.59 20.75 -27.66
C ARG A 90 48.62 19.73 -28.08
N ILE A 91 48.17 18.67 -28.74
CA ILE A 91 49.05 17.59 -29.18
C ILE A 91 48.94 17.38 -30.68
N ARG A 92 50.04 16.92 -31.28
CA ARG A 92 50.09 16.43 -32.65
C ARG A 92 50.36 14.93 -32.62
N LEU A 93 49.58 14.14 -33.35
CA LEU A 93 49.77 12.69 -33.46
C LEU A 93 49.60 12.19 -34.89
N ALA A 94 50.33 11.13 -35.25
CA ALA A 94 50.10 10.36 -36.46
C ALA A 94 49.50 9.01 -36.07
N ALA A 95 48.28 8.70 -36.52
CA ALA A 95 47.56 7.48 -36.15
C ALA A 95 46.66 6.99 -37.29
N ASN A 96 46.21 5.74 -37.18
CA ASN A 96 45.30 5.14 -38.15
C ASN A 96 43.86 5.43 -37.78
N VAL A 97 43.06 5.82 -38.78
CA VAL A 97 41.60 5.92 -38.64
C VAL A 97 41.02 4.51 -38.66
N ALA A 98 40.21 4.19 -37.67
CA ALA A 98 39.59 2.89 -37.51
C ALA A 98 38.14 3.01 -37.04
N GLU A 99 37.35 2.01 -37.39
CA GLU A 99 36.04 1.76 -36.82
C GLU A 99 36.13 0.66 -35.77
N TYR A 100 35.59 0.90 -34.57
CA TYR A 100 35.55 -0.10 -33.53
C TYR A 100 34.22 -0.07 -32.80
N ASN A 101 33.44 -1.15 -32.97
CA ASN A 101 32.10 -1.29 -32.40
C ASN A 101 31.16 -0.10 -32.74
N GLY A 102 31.32 0.49 -33.93
CA GLY A 102 30.52 1.61 -34.41
C GLY A 102 31.00 2.99 -33.96
N VAL A 103 32.24 3.10 -33.46
CA VAL A 103 32.89 4.37 -33.13
C VAL A 103 34.02 4.64 -34.12
N THR A 104 34.01 5.82 -34.74
CA THR A 104 35.18 6.34 -35.45
C THR A 104 36.24 6.77 -34.43
N GLN A 105 37.39 6.13 -34.46
CA GLN A 105 38.49 6.42 -33.53
C GLN A 105 39.86 6.43 -34.23
N LEU A 106 40.84 7.03 -33.57
CA LEU A 106 42.25 6.92 -33.94
C LEU A 106 42.93 5.83 -33.12
N SER A 107 43.78 5.02 -33.77
CA SER A 107 44.51 3.94 -33.11
C SER A 107 45.91 3.76 -33.70
N GLY A 108 46.79 3.03 -33.00
CA GLY A 108 48.13 2.74 -33.51
C GLY A 108 48.99 4.00 -33.69
N VAL A 109 49.03 4.85 -32.67
CA VAL A 109 49.82 6.09 -32.65
C VAL A 109 51.28 5.79 -32.99
N SER A 110 51.77 6.34 -34.10
CA SER A 110 53.10 6.11 -34.65
C SER A 110 54.07 7.27 -34.41
N GLN A 111 53.54 8.49 -34.28
CA GLN A 111 54.28 9.70 -33.91
C GLN A 111 53.44 10.54 -32.94
N PHE A 112 54.09 11.22 -32.00
CA PHE A 112 53.46 12.05 -30.98
C PHE A 112 54.35 13.26 -30.66
N ALA A 113 53.75 14.44 -30.53
CA ALA A 113 54.40 15.65 -30.05
C ALA A 113 53.44 16.48 -29.19
N LEU A 114 53.94 16.98 -28.06
CA LEU A 114 53.26 17.97 -27.23
C LEU A 114 53.58 19.37 -27.78
N CYS A 115 52.58 20.05 -28.33
CA CYS A 115 52.75 21.32 -29.04
C CYS A 115 52.60 22.54 -28.13
N ALA A 116 51.64 22.48 -27.20
CA ALA A 116 51.43 23.51 -26.20
C ALA A 116 50.71 22.90 -24.99
N THR A 117 50.79 23.56 -23.83
CA THR A 117 50.07 23.17 -22.61
C THR A 117 49.10 24.26 -22.18
N GLN A 118 48.14 23.92 -21.32
CA GLN A 118 47.19 24.87 -20.71
C GLN A 118 46.46 25.77 -21.71
N GLN A 119 46.10 25.21 -22.87
CA GLN A 119 45.22 25.87 -23.83
C GLN A 119 43.80 25.96 -23.25
N MET A 120 43.04 26.92 -23.75
CA MET A 120 41.61 26.99 -23.48
C MET A 120 40.94 25.74 -24.04
N LEU A 121 40.13 25.07 -23.22
CA LEU A 121 39.33 23.94 -23.70
C LEU A 121 38.31 24.45 -24.73
N PRO A 122 38.04 23.70 -25.82
CA PRO A 122 36.98 24.00 -26.76
C PRO A 122 35.63 24.17 -26.08
N SER A 123 34.75 25.00 -26.65
CA SER A 123 33.41 25.25 -26.12
C SER A 123 32.61 23.95 -26.00
N VAL A 124 31.74 23.88 -24.98
CA VAL A 124 30.84 22.74 -24.78
C VAL A 124 29.66 22.81 -25.74
N SER A 125 29.27 21.67 -26.29
CA SER A 125 28.03 21.53 -27.06
C SER A 125 26.85 21.25 -26.13
N SER A 126 25.77 22.04 -26.27
CA SER A 126 24.56 21.81 -25.48
C SER A 126 23.80 20.61 -26.01
N VAL A 127 23.41 19.70 -25.11
CA VAL A 127 22.55 18.56 -25.42
C VAL A 127 21.29 18.62 -24.56
N THR A 128 20.17 18.14 -25.11
CA THR A 128 18.86 18.14 -24.45
C THR A 128 18.17 16.82 -24.78
N LEU A 129 17.50 16.24 -23.80
CA LEU A 129 16.60 15.10 -23.96
C LEU A 129 15.14 15.54 -23.83
N PRO A 130 14.21 14.93 -24.58
CA PRO A 130 14.44 13.86 -25.56
C PRO A 130 15.08 14.35 -26.87
N ILE A 131 15.85 13.48 -27.51
CA ILE A 131 16.34 13.69 -28.88
C ILE A 131 15.24 13.42 -29.91
N ASN A 132 15.33 14.03 -31.09
CA ASN A 132 14.50 13.71 -32.24
C ASN A 132 14.96 12.41 -32.90
N ASP A 133 16.28 12.25 -33.06
CA ASP A 133 16.94 11.10 -33.66
C ASP A 133 18.39 10.99 -33.15
N SER A 134 19.03 9.85 -33.44
CA SER A 134 20.41 9.58 -33.01
C SER A 134 21.46 10.48 -33.66
N GLN A 135 21.14 11.11 -34.81
CA GLN A 135 22.08 12.00 -35.50
C GLN A 135 22.42 13.22 -34.64
N GLN A 136 21.51 13.63 -33.75
CA GLN A 136 21.77 14.73 -32.81
C GLN A 136 22.90 14.46 -31.82
N LEU A 137 23.12 13.20 -31.44
CA LEU A 137 24.21 12.79 -30.56
C LEU A 137 25.47 12.41 -31.37
N GLU A 138 25.28 11.81 -32.54
CA GLU A 138 26.37 11.49 -33.48
C GLU A 138 27.23 12.71 -33.83
N ARG A 139 26.59 13.83 -34.20
CA ARG A 139 27.30 15.07 -34.58
C ARG A 139 28.12 15.71 -33.45
N VAL A 140 27.98 15.22 -32.21
CA VAL A 140 28.79 15.65 -31.07
C VAL A 140 29.63 14.51 -30.49
N GLU A 141 29.74 13.36 -31.17
CA GLU A 141 30.55 12.24 -30.71
C GLU A 141 32.02 12.65 -30.47
N GLY A 142 32.55 12.36 -29.30
CA GLY A 142 33.92 12.73 -28.91
C GLY A 142 34.09 14.19 -28.50
N MET A 143 33.05 15.03 -28.63
CA MET A 143 33.08 16.44 -28.20
C MET A 143 32.70 16.58 -26.72
N ARG A 144 33.17 17.67 -26.11
CA ARG A 144 32.67 18.11 -24.81
C ARG A 144 31.20 18.51 -24.93
N VAL A 145 30.37 17.99 -24.03
CA VAL A 145 28.93 18.25 -23.99
C VAL A 145 28.47 18.65 -22.60
N TYR A 146 27.37 19.39 -22.55
CA TYR A 146 26.73 19.84 -21.33
C TYR A 146 25.21 19.72 -21.42
N PHE A 147 24.59 19.20 -20.36
CA PHE A 147 23.14 19.20 -20.16
C PHE A 147 22.76 20.32 -19.20
N ASP A 148 22.02 21.31 -19.71
CA ASP A 148 21.48 22.39 -18.88
C ASP A 148 20.23 21.95 -18.10
N GLN A 149 19.49 20.98 -18.65
CA GLN A 149 18.37 20.36 -17.95
C GLN A 149 18.87 19.43 -16.84
N ASP A 150 18.09 19.36 -15.77
CA ASP A 150 18.23 18.27 -14.80
C ASP A 150 17.76 16.97 -15.45
N LEU A 151 18.52 15.90 -15.19
CA LEU A 151 18.19 14.55 -15.63
C LEU A 151 17.76 13.71 -14.45
N VAL A 152 16.92 12.70 -14.70
CA VAL A 152 16.41 11.75 -13.71
C VAL A 152 17.08 10.40 -13.94
N VAL A 153 17.50 9.75 -12.85
CA VAL A 153 17.99 8.38 -12.87
C VAL A 153 16.83 7.43 -13.17
N ASN A 154 16.95 6.64 -14.24
CA ASN A 154 15.96 5.67 -14.68
C ASN A 154 16.41 4.22 -14.48
N GLU A 155 17.72 3.94 -14.48
CA GLU A 155 18.25 2.60 -14.23
C GLU A 155 19.56 2.61 -13.46
N VAL A 156 19.67 1.69 -12.50
CA VAL A 156 20.86 1.47 -11.65
C VAL A 156 21.31 0.00 -11.63
N TYR A 157 20.77 -0.84 -12.52
CA TYR A 157 21.09 -2.27 -12.59
C TYR A 157 22.57 -2.52 -12.89
N SER A 158 23.12 -1.79 -13.87
CA SER A 158 24.52 -1.90 -14.29
C SER A 158 25.50 -1.14 -13.39
N LEU A 159 25.03 -0.35 -12.42
CA LEU A 159 25.88 0.55 -11.64
C LEU A 159 27.01 -0.18 -10.91
N GLY A 160 26.69 -1.27 -10.20
CA GLY A 160 27.71 -2.02 -9.46
C GLY A 160 28.64 -2.84 -10.36
N ARG A 161 28.17 -3.24 -11.55
CA ARG A 161 28.93 -4.11 -12.45
C ARG A 161 29.81 -3.34 -13.42
N TYR A 162 29.34 -2.20 -13.91
CA TYR A 162 29.94 -1.44 -15.01
C TYR A 162 30.07 0.06 -14.70
N GLY A 163 29.61 0.55 -13.55
CA GLY A 163 29.62 1.98 -13.25
C GLY A 163 28.61 2.79 -14.08
N GLU A 164 27.66 2.12 -14.73
CA GLU A 164 26.73 2.75 -15.67
C GLU A 164 25.37 3.05 -15.02
N VAL A 165 24.79 4.20 -15.38
CA VAL A 165 23.47 4.66 -14.94
C VAL A 165 22.69 5.16 -16.16
N LEU A 166 21.43 4.73 -16.33
CA LEU A 166 20.57 5.31 -17.37
C LEU A 166 19.93 6.59 -16.84
N LEU A 167 20.04 7.66 -17.62
CA LEU A 167 19.44 8.97 -17.34
C LEU A 167 18.39 9.33 -18.40
N GLY A 168 17.36 10.06 -18.00
CA GLY A 168 16.38 10.67 -18.92
C GLY A 168 15.91 12.05 -18.46
N SER A 169 15.08 12.75 -19.24
CA SER A 169 14.53 14.05 -18.82
C SER A 169 13.48 13.94 -17.71
N SER A 170 12.90 12.74 -17.54
CA SER A 170 11.93 12.42 -16.50
C SER A 170 11.98 10.94 -16.13
N ARG A 171 11.24 10.52 -15.10
CA ARG A 171 11.06 9.09 -14.81
C ARG A 171 10.30 8.42 -15.96
N HIS A 172 10.89 7.38 -16.52
CA HIS A 172 10.30 6.56 -17.57
C HIS A 172 9.34 5.53 -16.97
N PHE A 173 8.28 5.24 -17.71
CA PHE A 173 7.29 4.25 -17.33
C PHE A 173 7.10 3.26 -18.46
N ILE A 174 6.84 2.01 -18.10
CA ILE A 174 6.50 0.96 -19.06
C ILE A 174 5.28 1.40 -19.88
N GLY A 175 5.30 1.18 -21.19
CA GLY A 175 4.21 1.59 -22.07
C GLY A 175 2.84 1.10 -21.61
N THR A 176 2.71 -0.19 -21.27
CA THR A 176 1.47 -0.80 -20.77
C THR A 176 1.16 -0.49 -19.30
N GLN A 177 2.00 0.29 -18.60
CA GLN A 177 1.64 0.88 -17.30
C GLN A 177 0.76 2.12 -17.50
N VAL A 178 1.00 2.90 -18.57
CA VAL A 178 0.40 4.23 -18.77
C VAL A 178 -0.48 4.36 -20.02
N ALA A 179 -0.40 3.40 -20.94
CA ALA A 179 -1.15 3.37 -22.19
C ALA A 179 -1.72 1.96 -22.46
N THR A 180 -2.77 1.89 -23.28
CA THR A 180 -3.37 0.62 -23.69
C THR A 180 -2.39 -0.20 -24.55
N PRO A 181 -2.38 -1.53 -24.42
CA PRO A 181 -1.59 -2.41 -25.28
C PRO A 181 -1.73 -2.11 -26.77
N GLY A 182 -0.64 -2.28 -27.51
CA GLY A 182 -0.53 -2.02 -28.95
C GLY A 182 0.23 -0.74 -29.26
N ALA A 183 -0.23 0.00 -30.27
CA ALA A 183 0.51 1.13 -30.83
C ALA A 183 0.80 2.24 -29.82
N ASP A 184 -0.11 2.51 -28.88
CA ASP A 184 0.05 3.56 -27.88
C ASP A 184 1.14 3.19 -26.85
N ALA A 185 1.14 1.96 -26.34
CA ALA A 185 2.21 1.46 -25.47
C ALA A 185 3.58 1.45 -26.16
N VAL A 186 3.64 0.99 -27.42
CA VAL A 186 4.88 1.00 -28.22
C VAL A 186 5.40 2.43 -28.45
N ALA A 187 4.50 3.41 -28.63
CA ALA A 187 4.88 4.81 -28.78
C ALA A 187 5.52 5.39 -27.50
N VAL A 188 5.07 4.95 -26.32
CA VAL A 188 5.69 5.33 -25.03
C VAL A 188 7.11 4.79 -24.94
N THR A 189 7.34 3.50 -25.18
CA THR A 189 8.69 2.90 -25.14
C THR A 189 9.63 3.57 -26.16
N ALA A 190 9.14 3.84 -27.37
CA ALA A 190 9.92 4.57 -28.37
C ALA A 190 10.24 6.01 -27.95
N ALA A 191 9.38 6.66 -27.17
CA ALA A 191 9.65 7.97 -26.59
C ALA A 191 10.70 7.90 -25.48
N ASN A 192 10.63 6.91 -24.58
CA ASN A 192 11.62 6.69 -23.54
C ASN A 192 13.02 6.43 -24.13
N SER A 193 13.12 5.66 -25.22
CA SER A 193 14.40 5.43 -25.92
C SER A 193 15.03 6.71 -26.49
N ARG A 194 14.21 7.68 -26.92
CA ARG A 194 14.69 9.02 -27.34
C ARG A 194 15.01 9.93 -26.16
N ASP A 195 14.49 9.61 -24.99
CA ASP A 195 14.69 10.34 -23.74
C ASP A 195 15.76 9.68 -22.85
N SER A 196 16.80 9.08 -23.46
CA SER A 196 17.76 8.25 -22.74
C SER A 196 19.21 8.59 -23.08
N ILE A 197 20.06 8.63 -22.06
CA ILE A 197 21.53 8.69 -22.20
C ILE A 197 22.19 7.91 -21.05
N ILE A 198 23.27 7.19 -21.33
CA ILE A 198 24.05 6.51 -20.28
C ILE A 198 25.04 7.48 -19.64
N LEU A 199 25.10 7.50 -18.32
CA LEU A 199 26.22 8.05 -17.56
C LEU A 199 27.19 6.91 -17.25
N ASP A 200 28.44 7.04 -17.67
CA ASP A 200 29.49 6.02 -17.55
C ASP A 200 30.54 6.44 -16.50
N ASP A 201 31.31 5.50 -15.95
CA ASP A 201 32.39 5.78 -14.99
C ASP A 201 33.76 6.00 -15.66
N GLY A 202 33.84 5.90 -16.98
CA GLY A 202 35.08 6.03 -17.75
C GLY A 202 35.98 4.80 -17.68
N SER A 203 35.46 3.63 -17.29
CA SER A 203 36.23 2.40 -17.07
C SER A 203 35.71 1.24 -17.91
N THR A 204 36.64 0.47 -18.47
CA THR A 204 36.32 -0.82 -19.14
C THR A 204 36.29 -2.01 -18.18
N ARG A 205 36.49 -1.78 -16.88
CA ARG A 205 36.57 -2.83 -15.87
C ARG A 205 35.18 -3.24 -15.40
N GLN A 206 34.95 -4.55 -15.35
CA GLN A 206 33.82 -5.11 -14.62
C GLN A 206 34.12 -5.16 -13.12
N ASN A 207 33.11 -4.91 -12.30
CA ASN A 207 33.17 -4.86 -10.83
C ASN A 207 34.28 -3.90 -10.34
N PRO A 208 34.17 -2.60 -10.64
CA PRO A 208 35.14 -1.64 -10.16
C PRO A 208 35.20 -1.65 -8.63
N GLU A 209 36.40 -1.54 -8.06
CA GLU A 209 36.57 -1.47 -6.59
C GLU A 209 35.84 -0.26 -6.00
N VAL A 210 35.82 0.85 -6.74
CA VAL A 210 35.12 2.07 -6.37
C VAL A 210 34.00 2.30 -7.37
N ILE A 211 32.77 2.35 -6.89
CA ILE A 211 31.59 2.72 -7.69
C ILE A 211 31.35 4.21 -7.43
N PRO A 212 31.62 5.11 -8.39
CA PRO A 212 31.75 6.55 -8.11
C PRO A 212 30.41 7.27 -7.87
N TYR A 213 29.28 6.65 -8.23
CA TYR A 213 27.97 7.29 -8.16
C TYR A 213 27.11 6.71 -7.03
N PRO A 214 26.52 7.55 -6.16
CA PRO A 214 26.76 8.99 -6.05
C PRO A 214 28.10 9.26 -5.35
N ALA A 215 28.66 10.45 -5.55
CA ALA A 215 29.87 10.87 -4.84
C ALA A 215 29.65 10.87 -3.30
N PRO A 216 30.67 10.54 -2.47
CA PRO A 216 32.04 10.17 -2.84
C PRO A 216 32.20 8.71 -3.31
N GLY A 217 31.13 7.92 -3.27
CA GLY A 217 31.10 6.52 -3.71
C GLY A 217 29.84 5.82 -3.17
N LEU A 218 29.39 4.80 -3.89
CA LEU A 218 28.22 4.00 -3.50
C LEU A 218 28.50 3.25 -2.19
N SER A 219 27.55 3.31 -1.25
CA SER A 219 27.52 2.44 -0.08
C SER A 219 26.07 2.18 0.33
N ALA A 220 25.86 1.23 1.24
CA ALA A 220 24.54 0.98 1.81
C ALA A 220 23.93 2.22 2.49
N ASN A 221 24.75 3.17 2.96
CA ASN A 221 24.31 4.47 3.53
C ASN A 221 24.26 5.61 2.50
N ASN A 222 24.92 5.46 1.36
CA ASN A 222 25.04 6.47 0.30
C ASN A 222 24.64 5.82 -1.04
N THR A 223 23.34 5.61 -1.23
CA THR A 223 22.77 4.98 -2.42
C THR A 223 22.47 6.00 -3.52
N LEU A 224 22.43 5.54 -4.77
CA LEU A 224 21.86 6.25 -5.92
C LEU A 224 20.56 5.55 -6.31
N ARG A 225 19.43 6.24 -6.22
CA ARG A 225 18.12 5.64 -6.46
C ARG A 225 17.55 6.06 -7.80
N VAL A 226 16.77 5.17 -8.43
CA VAL A 226 15.90 5.55 -9.54
C VAL A 226 14.99 6.69 -9.05
N GLY A 227 14.85 7.76 -9.84
CA GLY A 227 14.15 8.98 -9.44
C GLY A 227 15.03 10.07 -8.82
N ASP A 228 16.29 9.79 -8.46
CA ASP A 228 17.25 10.85 -8.10
C ASP A 228 17.58 11.73 -9.31
N SER A 229 18.00 12.97 -9.04
CA SER A 229 18.31 13.94 -10.10
C SER A 229 19.82 14.11 -10.29
N VAL A 230 20.27 14.13 -11.54
CA VAL A 230 21.63 14.52 -11.93
C VAL A 230 21.55 15.92 -12.54
N THR A 231 22.31 16.85 -11.99
CA THR A 231 22.24 18.26 -12.39
C THR A 231 23.58 18.73 -12.94
N ARG A 232 23.56 19.67 -13.90
CA ARG A 232 24.76 20.27 -14.49
C ARG A 232 25.75 19.23 -15.04
N LEU A 233 25.24 18.20 -15.73
CA LEU A 233 26.06 17.11 -16.24
C LEU A 233 26.96 17.62 -17.39
N GLU A 234 28.27 17.54 -17.19
CA GLU A 234 29.29 17.83 -18.20
C GLU A 234 30.20 16.62 -18.41
N GLY A 235 30.52 16.34 -19.66
CA GLY A 235 31.45 15.27 -20.00
C GLY A 235 31.81 15.28 -21.48
N VAL A 236 32.36 14.18 -21.96
CA VAL A 236 32.57 13.94 -23.39
C VAL A 236 31.55 12.93 -23.88
N MET A 237 30.89 13.22 -25.00
CA MET A 237 29.98 12.27 -25.64
C MET A 237 30.80 11.11 -26.21
N HIS A 238 30.34 9.89 -26.00
CA HIS A 238 30.93 8.71 -26.59
C HIS A 238 29.84 7.74 -27.01
N TYR A 239 30.18 6.81 -27.90
CA TYR A 239 29.31 5.73 -28.31
C TYR A 239 29.95 4.40 -27.97
N GLY A 240 29.15 3.43 -27.54
CA GLY A 240 29.66 2.12 -27.16
C GLY A 240 28.54 1.18 -26.74
N PHE A 241 28.70 -0.11 -27.03
CA PHE A 241 27.69 -1.14 -26.74
C PHE A 241 26.29 -0.79 -27.29
N ASN A 242 26.25 -0.19 -28.48
CA ASN A 242 25.04 0.29 -29.17
C ASN A 242 24.27 1.41 -28.45
N GLN A 243 24.93 2.17 -27.58
CA GLN A 243 24.32 3.27 -26.83
C GLN A 243 25.26 4.48 -26.75
N PHE A 244 24.69 5.68 -26.81
CA PHE A 244 25.39 6.90 -26.48
C PHE A 244 25.55 7.04 -24.96
N ARG A 245 26.71 7.55 -24.56
CA ARG A 245 27.12 7.67 -23.17
C ARG A 245 27.93 8.93 -22.92
N ILE A 246 27.85 9.44 -21.71
CA ILE A 246 28.64 10.58 -21.24
C ILE A 246 29.77 10.05 -20.37
N MET A 247 31.00 10.42 -20.76
CA MET A 247 32.21 10.22 -19.96
C MET A 247 32.44 11.49 -19.13
N PRO A 248 32.18 11.51 -17.81
CA PRO A 248 32.27 12.73 -17.04
C PRO A 248 33.70 13.25 -16.95
N THR A 249 33.85 14.56 -17.11
CA THR A 249 35.12 15.29 -16.97
C THR A 249 35.25 16.00 -15.63
N SER A 250 34.19 15.96 -14.82
CA SER A 250 34.09 16.58 -13.51
C SER A 250 33.21 15.75 -12.58
N LEU A 251 33.15 16.13 -11.31
CA LEU A 251 32.32 15.44 -10.32
C LEU A 251 30.83 15.54 -10.70
N VAL A 252 30.16 14.40 -10.83
CA VAL A 252 28.72 14.34 -11.11
C VAL A 252 27.93 14.79 -9.87
N ASN A 253 27.09 15.80 -10.03
CA ASN A 253 26.25 16.32 -8.95
C ASN A 253 24.90 15.60 -8.91
N VAL A 254 24.74 14.69 -7.95
CA VAL A 254 23.49 13.98 -7.68
C VAL A 254 22.73 14.68 -6.55
N ILE A 255 21.43 14.90 -6.77
CA ILE A 255 20.47 15.39 -5.78
C ILE A 255 19.54 14.22 -5.44
N GLN A 256 19.42 13.92 -4.14
CA GLN A 256 18.53 12.88 -3.62
C GLN A 256 17.06 13.34 -3.69
N SER A 257 16.53 13.43 -4.90
CA SER A 257 15.15 13.82 -5.18
C SER A 257 14.16 12.70 -4.88
N ASN A 258 14.62 11.45 -4.80
CA ASN A 258 13.87 10.31 -4.30
C ASN A 258 14.60 9.75 -3.06
N PRO A 259 14.46 10.38 -1.87
CA PRO A 259 15.11 9.88 -0.67
C PRO A 259 14.44 8.61 -0.14
N ARG A 260 15.22 7.75 0.53
CA ARG A 260 14.70 6.56 1.20
C ARG A 260 13.64 6.93 2.24
N GLN A 261 12.50 6.26 2.17
CA GLN A 261 11.50 6.30 3.22
C GLN A 261 11.78 5.18 4.23
N MET A 262 12.04 5.52 5.49
CA MET A 262 12.48 4.55 6.51
C MET A 262 11.38 3.63 7.03
N ALA A 263 10.11 3.94 6.81
CA ALA A 263 8.96 3.11 7.17
C ALA A 263 7.77 3.45 6.27
N PRO A 264 6.90 2.48 5.92
CA PRO A 264 5.75 2.76 5.06
C PRO A 264 4.80 3.76 5.71
N GLU A 265 4.19 4.62 4.91
CA GLU A 265 3.05 5.43 5.34
C GLU A 265 1.86 4.50 5.59
N VAL A 266 1.39 4.43 6.83
CA VAL A 266 0.28 3.55 7.23
C VAL A 266 -0.77 4.32 8.02
N VAL A 267 -2.02 3.91 7.89
CA VAL A 267 -3.13 4.45 8.67
C VAL A 267 -3.06 3.87 10.09
N ALA A 268 -2.91 4.75 11.09
CA ALA A 268 -2.63 4.33 12.47
C ALA A 268 -3.83 3.67 13.17
N ASP A 269 -5.05 4.05 12.81
CA ASP A 269 -6.31 3.55 13.38
C ASP A 269 -7.02 2.53 12.49
N ALA A 270 -6.28 1.86 11.60
CA ALA A 270 -6.78 0.74 10.83
C ALA A 270 -6.93 -0.51 11.72
N ASP A 271 -7.99 -1.27 11.50
CA ASP A 271 -8.27 -2.51 12.24
C ASP A 271 -7.48 -3.70 11.69
N LEU A 272 -7.20 -3.67 10.39
CA LEU A 272 -6.48 -4.71 9.68
C LEU A 272 -5.48 -4.11 8.68
N ARG A 273 -4.23 -4.55 8.76
CA ARG A 273 -3.20 -4.29 7.74
C ARG A 273 -2.83 -5.58 7.01
N VAL A 274 -2.89 -5.57 5.68
CA VAL A 274 -2.44 -6.67 4.83
C VAL A 274 -1.28 -6.18 3.97
N ALA A 275 -0.21 -6.96 3.84
CA ALA A 275 0.91 -6.66 2.97
C ALA A 275 1.08 -7.75 1.90
N SER A 276 1.27 -7.35 0.65
CA SER A 276 1.75 -8.22 -0.43
C SER A 276 3.25 -8.01 -0.59
N PHE A 277 4.03 -9.08 -0.55
CA PHE A 277 5.48 -8.97 -0.56
C PHE A 277 6.15 -10.15 -1.29
N ASN A 278 6.72 -9.88 -2.45
CA ASN A 278 7.63 -10.81 -3.12
C ASN A 278 9.00 -10.74 -2.43
N VAL A 279 9.49 -11.89 -1.94
CA VAL A 279 10.69 -11.97 -1.10
C VAL A 279 11.95 -12.47 -1.83
N LEU A 280 11.94 -12.45 -3.18
CA LEU A 280 13.10 -12.70 -4.04
C LEU A 280 13.80 -14.05 -3.80
N ASN A 281 13.17 -15.16 -4.21
CA ASN A 281 13.66 -16.53 -4.01
C ASN A 281 14.19 -16.76 -2.59
N TYR A 282 13.33 -16.69 -1.57
CA TYR A 282 13.70 -16.98 -0.19
C TYR A 282 13.81 -18.50 0.03
N PHE A 283 15.03 -19.01 -0.16
CA PHE A 283 15.38 -20.43 -0.05
C PHE A 283 16.34 -20.64 1.12
N ASN A 284 15.99 -21.55 2.03
CA ASN A 284 16.66 -21.70 3.32
C ASN A 284 17.57 -22.94 3.40
N GLY A 285 17.80 -23.62 2.27
CA GLY A 285 18.67 -24.79 2.19
C GLY A 285 18.00 -26.04 2.76
N ASP A 286 18.61 -26.64 3.79
CA ASP A 286 18.02 -27.78 4.50
C ASP A 286 17.26 -27.40 5.78
N GLY A 287 17.05 -26.08 6.01
CA GLY A 287 16.46 -25.54 7.23
C GLY A 287 17.30 -25.71 8.50
N ASN A 288 18.51 -26.28 8.39
CA ASN A 288 19.43 -26.57 9.49
C ASN A 288 20.80 -25.89 9.31
N GLY A 289 20.87 -24.90 8.41
CA GLY A 289 22.07 -24.13 8.10
C GLY A 289 23.02 -24.79 7.09
N ASN A 290 22.60 -25.88 6.42
CA ASN A 290 23.30 -26.46 5.27
C ASN A 290 22.38 -26.45 4.03
N GLY A 291 22.70 -27.23 3.00
CA GLY A 291 21.88 -27.34 1.79
C GLY A 291 22.15 -26.25 0.74
N PHE A 292 23.23 -25.48 0.90
CA PHE A 292 23.68 -24.47 -0.05
C PHE A 292 24.77 -25.01 -1.01
N PRO A 293 24.88 -24.51 -2.26
CA PRO A 293 23.96 -23.56 -2.89
C PRO A 293 22.59 -24.20 -3.11
N THR A 294 21.56 -23.37 -3.00
CA THR A 294 20.19 -23.76 -3.30
C THR A 294 19.95 -23.71 -4.82
N ASP A 295 18.84 -24.26 -5.31
CA ASP A 295 18.53 -24.19 -6.75
C ASP A 295 18.24 -22.74 -7.20
N ARG A 296 17.87 -21.85 -6.27
CA ARG A 296 17.53 -20.43 -6.48
C ARG A 296 17.73 -19.66 -5.18
N GLY A 297 18.02 -18.37 -5.25
CA GLY A 297 18.15 -17.52 -4.06
C GLY A 297 19.59 -17.45 -3.59
N ALA A 298 19.83 -17.60 -2.29
CA ALA A 298 21.17 -17.54 -1.70
C ALA A 298 22.03 -18.76 -2.08
N ASP A 299 23.28 -18.50 -2.47
CA ASP A 299 24.28 -19.53 -2.80
C ASP A 299 25.04 -20.02 -1.56
N SER A 300 24.92 -19.32 -0.43
CA SER A 300 25.55 -19.69 0.83
C SER A 300 24.67 -19.39 2.05
N ALA A 301 24.97 -20.05 3.17
CA ALA A 301 24.32 -19.75 4.45
C ALA A 301 24.55 -18.30 4.92
N VAL A 302 25.68 -17.69 4.53
CA VAL A 302 25.98 -16.29 4.87
C VAL A 302 25.07 -15.34 4.10
N GLU A 303 24.89 -15.59 2.81
CA GLU A 303 23.96 -14.84 1.96
C GLU A 303 22.52 -15.00 2.41
N PHE A 304 22.12 -16.21 2.77
CA PHE A 304 20.79 -16.48 3.32
C PHE A 304 20.54 -15.65 4.58
N GLU A 305 21.47 -15.63 5.53
CA GLU A 305 21.33 -14.80 6.73
C GLU A 305 21.28 -13.30 6.41
N ARG A 306 22.00 -12.85 5.37
CA ARG A 306 21.93 -11.46 4.89
C ARG A 306 20.55 -11.13 4.31
N GLN A 307 20.02 -12.02 3.45
CA GLN A 307 18.70 -11.88 2.86
C GLN A 307 17.60 -11.88 3.92
N ARG A 308 17.64 -12.89 4.80
CA ARG A 308 16.77 -13.07 5.96
C ARG A 308 16.73 -11.85 6.85
N ALA A 309 17.89 -11.30 7.20
CA ALA A 309 17.93 -10.10 8.02
C ALA A 309 17.21 -8.92 7.35
N LYS A 310 17.40 -8.70 6.05
CA LYS A 310 16.73 -7.61 5.34
C LYS A 310 15.21 -7.81 5.27
N ILE A 311 14.75 -9.01 4.91
CA ILE A 311 13.31 -9.33 4.81
C ILE A 311 12.63 -9.23 6.17
N ILE A 312 13.23 -9.78 7.24
CA ILE A 312 12.68 -9.68 8.59
C ILE A 312 12.58 -8.21 9.05
N ASN A 313 13.60 -7.38 8.76
CA ASN A 313 13.53 -5.95 9.08
C ASN A 313 12.44 -5.23 8.28
N ALA A 314 12.24 -5.57 7.00
CA ALA A 314 11.15 -5.04 6.19
C ALA A 314 9.78 -5.44 6.79
N MET A 315 9.58 -6.72 7.08
CA MET A 315 8.33 -7.24 7.69
C MET A 315 8.07 -6.63 9.07
N GLN A 316 9.09 -6.51 9.92
CA GLN A 316 8.99 -5.87 11.23
C GLN A 316 8.57 -4.39 11.11
N THR A 317 9.10 -3.68 10.12
CA THR A 317 8.79 -2.26 9.90
C THR A 317 7.39 -2.07 9.30
N ILE A 318 6.99 -2.95 8.38
CA ILE A 318 5.63 -2.99 7.81
C ILE A 318 4.60 -3.31 8.90
N ASN A 319 4.92 -4.26 9.77
CA ASN A 319 4.09 -4.71 10.88
C ASN A 319 2.63 -4.95 10.44
N ALA A 320 2.45 -5.74 9.37
CA ALA A 320 1.13 -6.12 8.88
C ALA A 320 0.55 -7.27 9.71
N ASP A 321 -0.77 -7.33 9.78
CA ASP A 321 -1.47 -8.43 10.45
C ASP A 321 -1.62 -9.65 9.54
N VAL A 322 -1.53 -9.47 8.22
CA VAL A 322 -1.36 -10.53 7.21
C VAL A 322 -0.24 -10.15 6.23
N PHE A 323 0.63 -11.09 5.92
CA PHE A 323 1.56 -11.02 4.79
C PHE A 323 1.19 -12.09 3.77
N GLY A 324 0.83 -11.69 2.56
CA GLY A 324 0.80 -12.55 1.38
C GLY A 324 2.15 -12.52 0.68
N LEU A 325 2.78 -13.67 0.57
CA LEU A 325 4.16 -13.81 0.12
C LEU A 325 4.23 -14.50 -1.24
N MET A 326 5.11 -13.99 -2.10
CA MET A 326 5.53 -14.66 -3.34
C MET A 326 7.02 -14.99 -3.21
N GLU A 327 7.51 -15.90 -4.06
CA GLU A 327 8.95 -16.21 -4.12
C GLU A 327 9.48 -16.92 -2.86
N ILE A 328 8.66 -17.75 -2.22
CA ILE A 328 9.04 -18.63 -1.10
C ILE A 328 9.43 -20.01 -1.63
N GLU A 329 10.47 -20.63 -1.07
CA GLU A 329 10.81 -22.02 -1.37
C GLU A 329 9.64 -22.97 -1.06
N ASN A 330 9.32 -23.85 -2.00
CA ASN A 330 8.27 -24.85 -1.87
C ASN A 330 8.82 -26.12 -1.19
N ASP A 331 9.27 -26.02 0.04
CA ASP A 331 9.89 -27.10 0.83
C ASP A 331 8.92 -27.77 1.82
N GLY A 332 7.77 -27.15 2.10
CA GLY A 332 6.69 -27.71 2.91
C GLY A 332 6.28 -26.75 4.03
N TYR A 333 5.85 -27.31 5.16
CA TYR A 333 5.28 -26.55 6.28
C TYR A 333 5.77 -27.00 7.65
N ASP A 334 6.80 -27.84 7.70
CA ASP A 334 7.42 -28.26 8.96
C ASP A 334 8.35 -27.18 9.53
N THR A 335 8.99 -27.46 10.67
CA THR A 335 9.86 -26.50 11.35
C THR A 335 11.16 -26.17 10.61
N SER A 336 11.51 -26.93 9.57
CA SER A 336 12.65 -26.65 8.68
C SER A 336 12.24 -25.85 7.45
N SER A 337 10.94 -25.62 7.21
CA SER A 337 10.49 -24.91 6.00
C SER A 337 10.83 -23.42 5.99
N ALA A 338 11.02 -22.86 4.80
CA ALA A 338 11.32 -21.44 4.58
C ALA A 338 10.25 -20.50 5.20
N ILE A 339 8.96 -20.84 5.09
CA ILE A 339 7.88 -20.06 5.70
C ILE A 339 7.92 -20.12 7.24
N SER A 340 8.32 -21.27 7.81
CA SER A 340 8.48 -21.45 9.25
C SER A 340 9.66 -20.63 9.80
N ASP A 341 10.76 -20.56 9.04
CA ASP A 341 11.90 -19.71 9.36
C ASP A 341 11.53 -18.22 9.39
N LEU A 342 10.80 -17.71 8.39
CA LEU A 342 10.32 -16.32 8.38
C LEU A 342 9.43 -16.01 9.59
N VAL A 343 8.47 -16.87 9.91
CA VAL A 343 7.60 -16.67 11.08
C VAL A 343 8.40 -16.69 12.38
N SER A 344 9.35 -17.63 12.52
CA SER A 344 10.21 -17.73 13.69
C SER A 344 11.11 -16.49 13.84
N GLY A 345 11.71 -16.04 12.73
CA GLY A 345 12.53 -14.82 12.68
C GLY A 345 11.75 -13.56 13.03
N LEU A 346 10.53 -13.42 12.49
CA LEU A 346 9.69 -12.24 12.73
C LEU A 346 9.21 -12.17 14.18
N ASN A 347 8.75 -13.31 14.72
CA ASN A 347 8.39 -13.44 16.12
C ASN A 347 9.56 -13.09 17.05
N ALA A 348 10.76 -13.60 16.75
CA ALA A 348 11.97 -13.30 17.51
C ALA A 348 12.35 -11.81 17.45
N ALA A 349 12.31 -11.19 16.25
CA ALA A 349 12.64 -9.78 16.06
C ALA A 349 11.68 -8.83 16.79
N LEU A 350 10.40 -9.21 16.90
CA LEU A 350 9.37 -8.45 17.60
C LEU A 350 9.22 -8.82 19.08
N GLY A 351 9.88 -9.87 19.56
CA GLY A 351 9.72 -10.37 20.92
C GLY A 351 8.31 -10.90 21.21
N THR A 352 7.67 -11.52 20.22
CA THR A 352 6.28 -12.04 20.29
C THR A 352 6.22 -13.51 19.85
N THR A 353 5.04 -14.12 19.97
CA THR A 353 4.72 -15.45 19.43
C THR A 353 3.40 -15.43 18.65
N THR A 354 2.95 -14.24 18.25
CA THR A 354 1.62 -14.03 17.69
C THR A 354 1.55 -14.32 16.20
N TYR A 355 2.66 -14.23 15.47
CA TYR A 355 2.68 -14.58 14.05
C TYR A 355 2.66 -16.10 13.88
N ALA A 356 1.79 -16.55 12.98
CA ALA A 356 1.67 -17.92 12.51
C ALA A 356 1.57 -17.91 10.97
N TYR A 357 1.64 -19.07 10.34
CA TYR A 357 1.46 -19.20 8.88
C TYR A 357 0.27 -20.11 8.56
N VAL A 358 -0.33 -19.88 7.39
CA VAL A 358 -1.41 -20.70 6.86
C VAL A 358 -0.84 -22.02 6.35
N VAL A 359 -1.42 -23.14 6.79
CA VAL A 359 -1.03 -24.49 6.34
C VAL A 359 -2.20 -25.10 5.58
N PRO A 360 -2.12 -25.23 4.25
CA PRO A 360 -3.15 -25.89 3.46
C PRO A 360 -3.13 -27.41 3.68
N SER A 361 -4.24 -28.08 3.34
CA SER A 361 -4.41 -29.54 3.43
C SER A 361 -3.63 -30.34 2.37
N VAL A 362 -2.44 -29.86 1.99
CA VAL A 362 -1.52 -30.49 1.02
C VAL A 362 -0.07 -30.39 1.53
N ALA A 363 0.79 -31.31 1.11
CA ALA A 363 2.20 -31.28 1.52
C ALA A 363 2.97 -30.10 0.90
N LYS A 364 2.66 -29.76 -0.35
CA LYS A 364 3.25 -28.67 -1.14
C LYS A 364 2.18 -28.10 -2.08
N ILE A 365 2.29 -26.81 -2.41
CA ILE A 365 1.40 -26.15 -3.37
C ILE A 365 2.05 -26.24 -4.75
N GLY A 366 1.40 -26.92 -5.70
CA GLY A 366 1.96 -27.13 -7.04
C GLY A 366 3.25 -27.97 -7.02
N THR A 367 4.05 -27.85 -8.08
CA THR A 367 5.25 -28.67 -8.30
C THR A 367 6.53 -27.87 -8.49
N ASP A 368 6.43 -26.55 -8.62
CA ASP A 368 7.60 -25.69 -8.82
C ASP A 368 8.39 -25.51 -7.51
N ALA A 369 9.67 -25.16 -7.64
CA ALA A 369 10.55 -24.86 -6.51
C ALA A 369 10.11 -23.61 -5.74
N ILE A 370 9.40 -22.69 -6.40
CA ILE A 370 8.82 -21.48 -5.79
C ILE A 370 7.32 -21.65 -5.56
N THR A 371 6.82 -21.14 -4.45
CA THR A 371 5.40 -21.08 -4.11
C THR A 371 4.99 -19.72 -3.51
N VAL A 372 3.68 -19.56 -3.32
CA VAL A 372 3.09 -18.47 -2.52
C VAL A 372 2.87 -18.92 -1.08
N GLY A 373 2.83 -17.99 -0.14
CA GLY A 373 2.61 -18.26 1.28
C GLY A 373 1.76 -17.19 1.96
N MET A 374 1.23 -17.49 3.15
CA MET A 374 0.54 -16.51 4.00
C MET A 374 0.99 -16.62 5.46
N ILE A 375 1.37 -15.48 6.02
CA ILE A 375 1.67 -15.28 7.45
C ILE A 375 0.59 -14.37 8.03
N TYR A 376 0.13 -14.64 9.25
CA TYR A 376 -0.91 -13.84 9.91
C TYR A 376 -0.70 -13.73 11.41
N ARG A 377 -1.35 -12.76 12.04
CA ARG A 377 -1.35 -12.55 13.49
C ARG A 377 -2.52 -13.21 14.19
N THR A 378 -2.24 -14.17 15.05
CA THR A 378 -3.25 -14.94 15.82
C THR A 378 -3.99 -14.11 16.88
N ASP A 379 -3.42 -12.99 17.33
CA ASP A 379 -4.09 -12.08 18.26
C ASP A 379 -5.07 -11.13 17.57
N LYS A 380 -4.98 -11.01 16.24
CA LYS A 380 -5.83 -10.14 15.41
C LYS A 380 -6.83 -10.92 14.56
N LEU A 381 -6.50 -12.14 14.17
CA LEU A 381 -7.26 -12.91 13.20
C LEU A 381 -7.44 -14.34 13.66
N THR A 382 -8.62 -14.87 13.39
CA THR A 382 -8.94 -16.30 13.53
C THR A 382 -9.15 -16.90 12.15
N LEU A 383 -8.59 -18.09 11.89
CA LEU A 383 -8.83 -18.81 10.63
C LEU A 383 -10.30 -19.27 10.57
N SER A 384 -10.97 -18.98 9.46
CA SER A 384 -12.30 -19.50 9.14
C SER A 384 -12.18 -20.47 7.97
N GLY A 385 -12.55 -21.74 8.18
CA GLY A 385 -12.46 -22.77 7.15
C GLY A 385 -11.03 -23.20 6.79
N GLU A 386 -10.92 -24.12 5.83
CA GLU A 386 -9.63 -24.57 5.29
C GLU A 386 -9.09 -23.59 4.24
N ALA A 387 -7.76 -23.54 4.09
CA ALA A 387 -7.12 -22.78 3.02
C ALA A 387 -7.48 -23.39 1.65
N GLY A 388 -7.92 -22.53 0.72
CA GLY A 388 -8.26 -22.93 -0.64
C GLY A 388 -7.08 -22.80 -1.60
N ILE A 389 -6.98 -23.69 -2.59
CA ILE A 389 -5.97 -23.63 -3.64
C ILE A 389 -6.66 -23.68 -5.00
N LEU A 390 -6.37 -22.74 -5.89
CA LEU A 390 -6.73 -22.82 -7.30
C LEU A 390 -5.52 -23.32 -8.10
N SER A 391 -5.72 -24.43 -8.82
CA SER A 391 -4.71 -25.06 -9.67
C SER A 391 -5.37 -25.59 -10.96
N SER A 392 -4.60 -26.21 -11.85
CA SER A 392 -5.19 -26.83 -13.05
C SER A 392 -6.26 -27.86 -12.67
N ALA A 393 -6.05 -28.61 -11.58
CA ALA A 393 -6.93 -29.72 -11.19
C ALA A 393 -8.38 -29.31 -10.88
N ASN A 394 -8.61 -28.07 -10.43
CA ASN A 394 -9.93 -27.55 -10.06
C ASN A 394 -10.28 -26.23 -10.77
N SER A 395 -9.51 -25.86 -11.79
CA SER A 395 -9.77 -24.65 -12.57
C SER A 395 -11.12 -24.74 -13.29
N PRO A 396 -11.89 -23.62 -13.33
CA PRO A 396 -12.94 -23.44 -14.31
C PRO A 396 -12.39 -23.63 -15.74
N ALA A 397 -13.27 -23.99 -16.66
CA ALA A 397 -12.93 -24.21 -18.06
C ALA A 397 -13.61 -23.17 -18.96
N ASP A 398 -12.98 -22.85 -20.08
CA ASP A 398 -13.58 -22.02 -21.12
C ASP A 398 -14.72 -22.76 -21.86
N ASP A 399 -15.37 -22.05 -22.79
CA ASP A 399 -16.48 -22.58 -23.60
C ASP A 399 -16.11 -23.84 -24.42
N ASN A 400 -14.81 -24.09 -24.65
CA ASN A 400 -14.32 -25.27 -25.35
C ASN A 400 -13.93 -26.41 -24.39
N GLY A 401 -14.15 -26.24 -23.08
CA GLY A 401 -13.82 -27.21 -22.04
C GLY A 401 -12.33 -27.26 -21.70
N VAL A 402 -11.53 -26.26 -22.10
CA VAL A 402 -10.11 -26.18 -21.73
C VAL A 402 -9.97 -25.42 -20.41
N GLN A 403 -9.24 -26.00 -19.46
CA GLN A 403 -8.97 -25.36 -18.17
C GLN A 403 -8.30 -23.99 -18.37
N LEU A 404 -8.77 -23.00 -17.61
CA LEU A 404 -8.30 -21.62 -17.71
C LEU A 404 -6.96 -21.42 -16.98
N PHE A 405 -6.80 -21.99 -15.79
CA PHE A 405 -5.58 -21.92 -15.00
C PHE A 405 -4.62 -23.06 -15.38
N ASP A 406 -3.40 -22.72 -15.78
CA ASP A 406 -2.31 -23.66 -16.04
C ASP A 406 -1.22 -23.48 -14.97
N ASP A 407 -1.19 -24.42 -14.02
CA ASP A 407 -0.20 -24.49 -12.93
C ASP A 407 1.17 -25.05 -13.34
N SER A 408 1.36 -25.44 -14.61
CA SER A 408 2.70 -25.65 -15.18
C SER A 408 3.39 -24.33 -15.55
N LYS A 409 2.65 -23.21 -15.53
CA LYS A 409 3.12 -21.86 -15.85
C LYS A 409 2.93 -20.88 -14.70
N ASN A 410 1.74 -20.86 -14.10
CA ASN A 410 1.42 -19.99 -12.98
C ASN A 410 1.66 -20.73 -11.66
N ARG A 411 1.97 -20.02 -10.58
CA ARG A 411 1.94 -20.65 -9.25
C ARG A 411 0.48 -20.77 -8.82
N PRO A 412 0.04 -21.93 -8.31
CA PRO A 412 -1.32 -22.06 -7.79
C PRO A 412 -1.63 -20.97 -6.76
N MET A 413 -2.80 -20.36 -6.89
CA MET A 413 -3.23 -19.31 -5.96
C MET A 413 -3.59 -19.93 -4.61
N LEU A 414 -3.16 -19.29 -3.52
CA LEU A 414 -3.53 -19.67 -2.16
C LEU A 414 -4.56 -18.67 -1.62
N THR A 415 -5.62 -19.18 -1.00
CA THR A 415 -6.66 -18.39 -0.35
C THR A 415 -6.85 -18.78 1.10
N GLN A 416 -7.14 -17.81 1.96
CA GLN A 416 -7.55 -18.06 3.33
C GLN A 416 -8.62 -17.04 3.74
N GLN A 417 -9.69 -17.54 4.35
CA GLN A 417 -10.69 -16.69 5.01
C GLN A 417 -10.29 -16.48 6.47
N PHE A 418 -10.34 -15.22 6.92
CA PHE A 418 -10.07 -14.81 8.29
C PHE A 418 -11.28 -14.11 8.87
N THR A 419 -11.56 -14.37 10.15
CA THR A 419 -12.42 -13.53 10.98
C THR A 419 -11.55 -12.47 11.67
N VAL A 420 -11.92 -11.21 11.55
CA VAL A 420 -11.22 -10.09 12.21
C VAL A 420 -11.67 -10.00 13.66
N ASN A 421 -10.77 -10.32 14.60
CA ASN A 421 -11.11 -10.42 16.01
C ASN A 421 -11.62 -9.07 16.57
N GLY A 422 -12.75 -9.11 17.29
CA GLY A 422 -13.40 -7.90 17.81
C GLY A 422 -14.41 -7.27 16.85
N THR A 423 -14.62 -7.87 15.68
CA THR A 423 -15.64 -7.49 14.69
C THR A 423 -16.42 -8.73 14.25
N ASP A 424 -17.56 -8.53 13.58
CA ASP A 424 -18.31 -9.61 12.92
C ASP A 424 -17.85 -9.82 11.46
N GLU A 425 -16.71 -9.23 11.08
CA GLU A 425 -16.26 -9.17 9.71
C GLU A 425 -15.34 -10.34 9.33
N ASN A 426 -15.60 -10.89 8.15
CA ASN A 426 -14.75 -11.90 7.51
C ASN A 426 -14.13 -11.34 6.23
N ILE A 427 -12.87 -11.67 5.99
CA ILE A 427 -12.13 -11.30 4.78
C ILE A 427 -11.44 -12.52 4.20
N VAL A 428 -11.49 -12.66 2.88
CA VAL A 428 -10.71 -13.64 2.13
C VAL A 428 -9.51 -12.94 1.53
N VAL A 429 -8.31 -13.44 1.80
CA VAL A 429 -7.08 -13.00 1.14
C VAL A 429 -6.67 -14.06 0.12
N ALA A 430 -6.43 -13.64 -1.12
CA ALA A 430 -6.04 -14.48 -2.24
C ALA A 430 -4.67 -14.04 -2.77
N VAL A 431 -3.65 -14.87 -2.53
CA VAL A 431 -2.25 -14.60 -2.91
C VAL A 431 -1.93 -15.29 -4.22
N ASN A 432 -1.44 -14.51 -5.18
CA ASN A 432 -1.19 -14.93 -6.54
C ASN A 432 0.28 -14.71 -6.93
N HIS A 433 0.77 -15.57 -7.82
CA HIS A 433 2.04 -15.36 -8.51
C HIS A 433 1.93 -15.92 -9.93
N LEU A 434 1.62 -15.04 -10.88
CA LEU A 434 1.37 -15.45 -12.27
C LEU A 434 2.67 -15.55 -13.08
N LYS A 435 2.58 -16.21 -14.23
CA LYS A 435 3.71 -16.49 -15.10
C LYS A 435 4.48 -15.22 -15.49
N SER A 436 5.79 -15.20 -15.22
CA SER A 436 6.68 -14.10 -15.64
C SER A 436 6.79 -13.91 -17.16
N LYS A 437 7.11 -12.68 -17.57
CA LYS A 437 7.19 -12.22 -18.97
C LYS A 437 8.49 -12.61 -19.68
N GLY A 438 9.50 -13.08 -18.93
CA GLY A 438 10.86 -13.31 -19.42
C GLY A 438 11.11 -14.65 -20.14
N SER A 439 10.19 -15.61 -20.05
CA SER A 439 10.33 -16.92 -20.71
C SER A 439 9.20 -17.15 -21.72
N SER A 440 9.51 -17.79 -22.85
CA SER A 440 8.55 -18.04 -23.93
C SER A 440 7.39 -18.97 -23.52
N CYS A 441 6.20 -18.67 -24.05
CA CYS A 441 5.01 -19.54 -24.06
C CYS A 441 4.59 -19.95 -25.48
N ASP A 442 5.50 -19.93 -26.46
CA ASP A 442 5.23 -20.26 -27.86
C ASP A 442 4.68 -21.69 -28.01
N SER A 443 5.13 -22.62 -27.16
CA SER A 443 4.63 -24.00 -27.14
C SER A 443 3.15 -24.11 -26.77
N LEU A 444 2.60 -23.09 -26.11
CA LEU A 444 1.17 -22.96 -25.78
C LEU A 444 0.41 -22.13 -26.83
N GLY A 445 1.09 -21.63 -27.86
CA GLY A 445 0.50 -20.71 -28.84
C GLY A 445 0.34 -19.28 -28.33
N ASP A 446 1.10 -18.89 -27.30
CA ASP A 446 1.05 -17.58 -26.64
C ASP A 446 2.42 -16.87 -26.72
N PRO A 447 2.89 -16.51 -27.93
CA PRO A 447 4.12 -15.76 -28.12
C PRO A 447 3.95 -14.29 -27.74
N ASP A 448 5.07 -13.57 -27.61
CA ASP A 448 5.05 -12.10 -27.56
C ASP A 448 4.50 -11.50 -28.87
N LEU A 449 3.39 -10.77 -28.76
CA LEU A 449 2.72 -10.10 -29.89
C LEU A 449 3.33 -8.73 -30.23
N GLN A 450 4.35 -8.30 -29.48
CA GLN A 450 5.02 -6.99 -29.62
C GLN A 450 4.05 -5.81 -29.43
N ASP A 451 3.01 -6.01 -28.61
CA ASP A 451 2.03 -5.01 -28.22
C ASP A 451 2.36 -4.34 -26.86
N GLY A 452 3.55 -4.62 -26.33
CA GLY A 452 4.01 -4.16 -25.02
C GLY A 452 3.65 -5.10 -23.86
N GLN A 453 2.83 -6.13 -24.08
CA GLN A 453 2.42 -7.05 -23.01
C GLN A 453 3.44 -8.16 -22.75
N GLY A 454 4.40 -8.37 -23.65
CA GLY A 454 5.45 -9.39 -23.53
C GLY A 454 4.92 -10.82 -23.66
N ASN A 455 5.79 -11.80 -23.44
CA ASN A 455 5.44 -13.21 -23.53
C ASN A 455 4.34 -13.63 -22.53
N CYS A 456 3.66 -14.73 -22.84
CA CYS A 456 2.71 -15.41 -21.94
C CYS A 456 1.51 -14.54 -21.52
N ASN A 457 1.10 -13.54 -22.32
CA ASN A 457 0.00 -12.65 -21.96
C ASN A 457 -1.35 -13.36 -21.92
N GLN A 458 -1.66 -14.22 -22.90
CA GLN A 458 -2.92 -14.98 -22.88
C GLN A 458 -2.95 -15.96 -21.71
N THR A 459 -1.81 -16.56 -21.35
CA THR A 459 -1.66 -17.48 -20.22
C THR A 459 -1.98 -16.76 -18.90
N ARG A 460 -1.47 -15.55 -18.70
CA ARG A 460 -1.79 -14.71 -17.53
C ARG A 460 -3.26 -14.25 -17.54
N THR A 461 -3.79 -13.94 -18.72
CA THR A 461 -5.19 -13.50 -18.88
C THR A 461 -6.18 -14.62 -18.57
N ARG A 462 -5.91 -15.84 -19.04
CA ARG A 462 -6.71 -17.03 -18.70
C ARG A 462 -6.63 -17.38 -17.22
N ALA A 463 -5.45 -17.25 -16.60
CA ALA A 463 -5.32 -17.41 -15.16
C ALA A 463 -6.16 -16.39 -14.39
N SER A 464 -6.18 -15.14 -14.83
CA SER A 464 -7.01 -14.07 -14.26
C SER A 464 -8.51 -14.35 -14.38
N ASP A 465 -8.95 -14.89 -15.51
CA ASP A 465 -10.34 -15.35 -15.70
C ASP A 465 -10.69 -16.51 -14.75
N ALA A 466 -9.79 -17.49 -14.62
CA ALA A 466 -9.95 -18.59 -13.68
C ALA A 466 -10.07 -18.10 -12.22
N ILE A 467 -9.22 -17.15 -11.83
CA ILE A 467 -9.22 -16.55 -10.48
C ILE A 467 -10.57 -15.90 -10.21
N GLY A 468 -11.05 -15.03 -11.11
CA GLY A 468 -12.34 -14.34 -10.96
C GLY A 468 -13.52 -15.31 -10.82
N GLN A 469 -13.61 -16.28 -11.72
CA GLN A 469 -14.67 -17.30 -11.69
C GLN A 469 -14.61 -18.19 -10.44
N TRP A 470 -13.41 -18.62 -10.06
CA TRP A 470 -13.23 -19.52 -8.91
C TRP A 470 -13.54 -18.80 -7.59
N LEU A 471 -13.07 -17.57 -7.40
CA LEU A 471 -13.36 -16.78 -6.20
C LEU A 471 -14.85 -16.51 -6.05
N ALA A 472 -15.54 -16.15 -7.12
CA ALA A 472 -17.00 -15.95 -7.10
C ALA A 472 -17.76 -17.23 -6.72
N ALA A 473 -17.27 -18.40 -7.15
CA ALA A 473 -17.88 -19.69 -6.84
C ALA A 473 -17.58 -20.16 -5.40
N GLN A 474 -16.36 -19.96 -4.90
CA GLN A 474 -15.96 -20.42 -3.56
C GLN A 474 -16.37 -19.48 -2.43
N TYR A 475 -16.37 -18.17 -2.70
CA TYR A 475 -16.60 -17.13 -1.71
C TYR A 475 -17.68 -16.15 -2.18
N PRO A 476 -18.90 -16.64 -2.48
CA PRO A 476 -20.01 -15.76 -2.86
C PRO A 476 -20.27 -14.75 -1.74
N ASP A 477 -20.56 -13.51 -2.12
CA ASP A 477 -20.92 -12.40 -1.21
C ASP A 477 -19.89 -12.11 -0.09
N SER A 478 -18.65 -12.57 -0.25
CA SER A 478 -17.57 -12.36 0.72
C SER A 478 -16.76 -11.11 0.39
N LYS A 479 -16.15 -10.48 1.40
CA LYS A 479 -15.10 -9.47 1.20
C LYS A 479 -13.82 -10.16 0.72
N VAL A 480 -13.38 -9.89 -0.50
CA VAL A 480 -12.24 -10.59 -1.11
C VAL A 480 -11.17 -9.60 -1.54
N LEU A 481 -9.94 -9.87 -1.10
CA LEU A 481 -8.72 -9.17 -1.46
C LEU A 481 -7.84 -10.09 -2.33
N VAL A 482 -7.56 -9.67 -3.56
CA VAL A 482 -6.61 -10.31 -4.47
C VAL A 482 -5.30 -9.54 -4.40
N ILE A 483 -4.22 -10.19 -4.01
CA ILE A 483 -2.88 -9.62 -3.95
C ILE A 483 -1.85 -10.50 -4.65
N GLY A 484 -0.75 -9.88 -5.06
CA GLY A 484 0.46 -10.60 -5.44
C GLY A 484 1.12 -10.06 -6.70
N ASP A 485 2.16 -10.76 -7.13
CA ASP A 485 2.87 -10.49 -8.37
C ASP A 485 2.08 -11.13 -9.53
N LEU A 486 1.28 -10.30 -10.21
CA LEU A 486 0.49 -10.75 -11.36
C LEU A 486 1.32 -10.76 -12.65
N ASN A 487 2.59 -10.33 -12.59
CA ASN A 487 3.49 -10.22 -13.72
C ASN A 487 2.86 -9.49 -14.91
N ALA A 488 1.98 -8.52 -14.65
CA ALA A 488 1.25 -7.76 -15.64
C ALA A 488 1.13 -6.29 -15.23
N TYR A 489 1.28 -5.36 -16.18
CA TYR A 489 1.19 -3.92 -15.91
C TYR A 489 -0.26 -3.43 -15.92
N ALA A 490 -0.50 -2.23 -15.37
CA ALA A 490 -1.84 -1.75 -15.03
C ALA A 490 -2.86 -1.67 -16.19
N LYS A 491 -2.43 -1.62 -17.45
CA LYS A 491 -3.32 -1.58 -18.63
C LYS A 491 -3.38 -2.90 -19.40
N GLU A 492 -2.72 -3.94 -18.91
CA GLU A 492 -2.66 -5.23 -19.59
C GLU A 492 -3.95 -6.05 -19.41
N ASP A 493 -4.11 -7.02 -20.30
CA ASP A 493 -5.29 -7.88 -20.36
C ASP A 493 -5.59 -8.64 -19.05
N PRO A 494 -4.59 -9.14 -18.27
CA PRO A 494 -4.85 -9.81 -16.99
C PRO A 494 -5.60 -8.92 -15.99
N LEU A 495 -5.21 -7.65 -15.87
CA LEU A 495 -5.84 -6.70 -14.95
C LEU A 495 -7.24 -6.32 -15.45
N THR A 496 -7.38 -6.13 -16.77
CA THR A 496 -8.69 -5.89 -17.40
C THR A 496 -9.65 -7.07 -17.17
N MET A 497 -9.13 -8.29 -17.21
CA MET A 497 -9.90 -9.51 -16.95
C MET A 497 -10.37 -9.60 -15.50
N LEU A 498 -9.49 -9.36 -14.52
CA LEU A 498 -9.89 -9.32 -13.10
C LEU A 498 -10.94 -8.23 -12.82
N ALA A 499 -10.78 -7.05 -13.43
CA ALA A 499 -11.78 -5.98 -13.32
C ALA A 499 -13.14 -6.38 -13.90
N SER A 500 -13.18 -7.19 -14.98
CA SER A 500 -14.43 -7.72 -15.52
C SER A 500 -15.16 -8.68 -14.58
N HIS A 501 -14.44 -9.28 -13.63
CA HIS A 501 -14.96 -10.09 -12.52
C HIS A 501 -15.23 -9.28 -11.25
N GLY A 502 -15.15 -7.95 -11.31
CA GLY A 502 -15.45 -7.06 -10.20
C GLY A 502 -14.28 -6.80 -9.24
N TYR A 503 -13.06 -7.23 -9.58
CA TYR A 503 -11.86 -6.96 -8.77
C TYR A 503 -11.13 -5.73 -9.29
N ASN A 504 -11.21 -4.62 -8.55
CA ASN A 504 -10.69 -3.33 -8.97
C ASN A 504 -9.40 -2.96 -8.22
N GLU A 505 -8.45 -2.34 -8.92
CA GLU A 505 -7.19 -1.85 -8.36
C GLU A 505 -7.40 -0.84 -7.23
N LEU A 506 -6.88 -1.15 -6.03
CA LEU A 506 -7.06 -0.32 -4.84
C LEU A 506 -6.31 1.01 -4.92
N THR A 507 -5.19 1.05 -5.65
CA THR A 507 -4.40 2.28 -5.87
C THR A 507 -5.23 3.37 -6.56
N SER A 508 -6.22 3.00 -7.37
CA SER A 508 -7.12 3.94 -8.05
C SER A 508 -8.06 4.67 -7.08
N TYR A 509 -8.46 4.05 -5.97
CA TYR A 509 -9.38 4.62 -4.99
C TYR A 509 -8.74 5.68 -4.09
N VAL A 510 -7.42 5.65 -3.95
CA VAL A 510 -6.65 6.69 -3.24
C VAL A 510 -6.05 7.74 -4.19
N GLY A 511 -6.37 7.66 -5.49
CA GLY A 511 -5.90 8.61 -6.50
C GLY A 511 -4.41 8.54 -6.79
N ALA A 512 -3.75 7.41 -6.51
CA ALA A 512 -2.33 7.22 -6.79
C ALA A 512 -2.05 7.43 -8.29
N GLN A 513 -1.07 8.27 -8.60
CA GLN A 513 -0.69 8.57 -9.98
C GLN A 513 0.54 7.74 -10.34
N LYS A 514 0.43 6.93 -11.40
CA LYS A 514 1.51 6.06 -11.91
C LYS A 514 2.17 5.20 -10.80
N PRO A 515 1.37 4.37 -10.09
CA PRO A 515 1.93 3.42 -9.12
C PRO A 515 2.97 2.52 -9.79
N TYR A 516 3.94 2.06 -9.01
CA TYR A 516 4.98 1.14 -9.46
C TYR A 516 5.48 0.29 -8.29
N SER A 517 5.96 -0.91 -8.60
CA SER A 517 6.58 -1.81 -7.63
C SER A 517 7.85 -2.46 -8.17
N TYR A 518 8.20 -2.18 -9.43
CA TYR A 518 9.28 -2.80 -10.16
C TYR A 518 9.88 -1.82 -11.18
N VAL A 519 11.18 -1.94 -11.45
CA VAL A 519 11.88 -1.24 -12.52
C VAL A 519 12.56 -2.26 -13.42
N PHE A 520 12.30 -2.17 -14.73
CA PHE A 520 12.86 -3.07 -15.73
C PHE A 520 13.34 -2.31 -16.94
N SER A 521 14.61 -2.50 -17.33
CA SER A 521 15.20 -1.85 -18.51
C SER A 521 15.00 -0.33 -18.52
N GLY A 522 15.17 0.29 -17.35
CA GLY A 522 15.01 1.73 -17.13
C GLY A 522 13.58 2.24 -17.01
N GLU A 523 12.57 1.35 -17.08
CA GLU A 523 11.16 1.75 -17.08
C GLU A 523 10.46 1.27 -15.80
N SER A 524 9.73 2.17 -15.14
CA SER A 524 8.97 1.85 -13.91
C SER A 524 7.58 1.31 -14.22
N GLY A 525 7.12 0.33 -13.46
CA GLY A 525 5.77 -0.21 -13.58
C GLY A 525 5.31 -0.99 -12.36
N GLN A 526 4.01 -1.28 -12.30
CA GLN A 526 3.40 -2.04 -11.20
C GLN A 526 3.19 -3.49 -11.65
N LEU A 527 3.86 -4.43 -10.98
CA LEU A 527 3.63 -5.87 -11.13
C LEU A 527 2.94 -6.47 -9.90
N ASP A 528 3.15 -5.85 -8.74
CA ASP A 528 2.54 -6.21 -7.47
C ASP A 528 1.26 -5.41 -7.28
N HIS A 529 0.16 -6.14 -7.27
CA HIS A 529 -1.18 -5.58 -7.32
C HIS A 529 -1.96 -5.88 -6.05
N ALA A 530 -2.91 -4.99 -5.77
CA ALA A 530 -3.89 -5.19 -4.71
C ALA A 530 -5.25 -4.79 -5.27
N LEU A 531 -6.09 -5.79 -5.52
CA LEU A 531 -7.43 -5.61 -6.06
C LEU A 531 -8.46 -6.09 -5.04
N ALA A 532 -9.60 -5.42 -4.97
CA ALA A 532 -10.69 -5.84 -4.12
C ALA A 532 -12.02 -5.80 -4.86
N ASN A 533 -12.96 -6.62 -4.40
CA ASN A 533 -14.35 -6.53 -4.81
C ASN A 533 -15.09 -5.40 -4.07
N ASP A 534 -16.26 -5.03 -4.58
CA ASP A 534 -17.06 -3.91 -4.06
C ASP A 534 -17.38 -4.04 -2.56
N GLU A 535 -17.57 -5.28 -2.06
CA GLU A 535 -17.84 -5.56 -0.66
C GLU A 535 -16.71 -5.11 0.29
N LEU A 536 -15.45 -5.22 -0.16
CA LEU A 536 -14.29 -4.86 0.66
C LEU A 536 -13.81 -3.42 0.42
N VAL A 537 -14.02 -2.87 -0.78
CA VAL A 537 -13.55 -1.51 -1.14
C VAL A 537 -14.07 -0.46 -0.17
N SER A 538 -15.31 -0.61 0.34
CA SER A 538 -15.91 0.33 1.30
C SER A 538 -15.17 0.44 2.64
N ASN A 539 -14.36 -0.57 2.99
CA ASN A 539 -13.54 -0.60 4.20
C ASN A 539 -12.12 -0.09 3.99
N LEU A 540 -11.71 0.24 2.76
CA LEU A 540 -10.37 0.73 2.46
C LEU A 540 -10.15 2.10 3.11
N VAL A 541 -9.11 2.21 3.93
CA VAL A 541 -8.69 3.49 4.51
C VAL A 541 -7.29 3.94 4.06
N GLY A 542 -6.50 3.04 3.48
CA GLY A 542 -5.20 3.42 2.90
C GLY A 542 -4.54 2.29 2.12
N ILE A 543 -3.70 2.66 1.17
CA ILE A 543 -2.80 1.78 0.45
C ILE A 543 -1.49 2.52 0.16
N THR A 544 -0.37 1.83 0.36
CA THR A 544 0.97 2.38 0.22
C THR A 544 1.89 1.36 -0.43
N GLN A 545 2.61 1.77 -1.47
CA GLN A 545 3.75 1.03 -2.02
C GLN A 545 5.00 1.55 -1.34
N TRP A 546 5.73 0.70 -0.62
CA TRP A 546 6.92 1.14 0.09
C TRP A 546 8.17 0.87 -0.74
N HIS A 547 8.69 1.92 -1.37
CA HIS A 547 9.77 1.85 -2.36
C HIS A 547 11.15 1.52 -1.74
N ILE A 548 11.30 0.33 -1.16
CA ILE A 548 12.55 -0.12 -0.54
C ILE A 548 13.42 -0.94 -1.48
N ASN A 549 12.90 -1.38 -2.63
CA ASN A 549 13.52 -2.40 -3.48
C ASN A 549 13.71 -1.94 -4.93
N ALA A 550 12.63 -1.53 -5.61
CA ALA A 550 12.64 -1.29 -7.06
C ALA A 550 13.60 -0.17 -7.47
N ASP A 551 13.74 0.85 -6.62
CA ASP A 551 14.57 2.01 -6.88
C ASP A 551 16.05 1.81 -6.48
N GLU A 552 16.40 0.72 -5.79
CA GLU A 552 17.76 0.51 -5.27
C GLU A 552 18.68 -0.25 -6.25
N PRO A 553 19.99 0.08 -6.29
CA PRO A 553 20.96 -0.69 -7.05
C PRO A 553 21.03 -2.14 -6.60
N ILE A 554 21.07 -3.07 -7.56
CA ILE A 554 21.15 -4.51 -7.27
C ILE A 554 22.37 -4.86 -6.42
N VAL A 555 23.49 -4.17 -6.59
CA VAL A 555 24.73 -4.44 -5.84
C VAL A 555 24.61 -4.22 -4.32
N LEU A 556 23.54 -3.56 -3.85
CA LEU A 556 23.23 -3.36 -2.42
C LEU A 556 22.41 -4.52 -1.81
N ASP A 557 22.16 -5.56 -2.58
CA ASP A 557 21.46 -6.77 -2.15
C ASP A 557 22.27 -7.62 -1.14
N TYR A 558 21.77 -8.83 -0.89
CA TYR A 558 22.36 -9.78 0.05
C TYR A 558 23.54 -10.58 -0.54
N ASN A 559 23.75 -10.55 -1.85
CA ASN A 559 24.72 -11.41 -2.53
C ASN A 559 26.17 -11.02 -2.18
N GLU A 560 27.09 -11.98 -2.25
CA GLU A 560 28.54 -11.82 -2.03
C GLU A 560 29.33 -11.83 -3.35
N GLU A 561 28.75 -12.33 -4.44
CA GLU A 561 29.42 -12.43 -5.72
C GLU A 561 29.87 -11.05 -6.22
N TYR A 562 31.04 -11.07 -6.86
CA TYR A 562 31.60 -9.92 -7.56
C TYR A 562 31.91 -8.71 -6.68
N LYS A 563 31.99 -8.89 -5.35
CA LYS A 563 32.36 -7.85 -4.38
C LYS A 563 33.75 -8.11 -3.79
N SER A 564 34.51 -7.04 -3.55
CA SER A 564 35.75 -7.09 -2.77
C SER A 564 35.45 -7.28 -1.28
N ALA A 565 36.45 -7.65 -0.47
CA ALA A 565 36.28 -7.75 0.98
C ALA A 565 35.86 -6.44 1.65
N THR A 566 36.25 -5.30 1.07
CA THR A 566 35.82 -3.96 1.51
C THR A 566 34.36 -3.73 1.12
N GLN A 567 34.00 -4.02 -0.14
CA GLN A 567 32.63 -3.84 -0.64
C GLN A 567 31.62 -4.72 0.08
N LEU A 568 31.99 -5.92 0.52
CA LEU A 568 31.12 -6.76 1.37
C LEU A 568 30.69 -6.07 2.68
N GLN A 569 31.50 -5.13 3.18
CA GLN A 569 31.18 -4.35 4.37
C GLN A 569 30.46 -3.04 4.03
N GLU A 570 30.84 -2.38 2.94
CA GLU A 570 30.32 -1.06 2.57
C GLU A 570 28.97 -1.11 1.85
N LEU A 571 28.74 -2.14 1.03
CA LEU A 571 27.56 -2.26 0.17
C LEU A 571 26.40 -3.01 0.84
N TYR A 572 26.58 -3.51 2.06
CA TYR A 572 25.54 -4.25 2.77
C TYR A 572 25.16 -3.60 4.10
N GLN A 573 23.85 -3.56 4.36
CA GLN A 573 23.29 -3.38 5.69
C GLN A 573 22.12 -4.32 5.95
N ALA A 574 21.96 -4.73 7.20
CA ALA A 574 20.83 -5.53 7.66
C ALA A 574 19.59 -4.66 7.92
N ASP A 575 19.20 -3.85 6.93
CA ASP A 575 18.02 -2.98 6.91
C ASP A 575 17.00 -3.47 5.87
N ALA A 576 15.87 -2.77 5.69
CA ALA A 576 14.81 -3.20 4.78
C ALA A 576 15.14 -3.00 3.28
N PHE A 577 16.13 -2.17 2.95
CA PHE A 577 16.36 -1.72 1.57
C PHE A 577 17.02 -2.81 0.73
N ARG A 578 16.59 -2.96 -0.52
CA ARG A 578 17.06 -3.99 -1.45
C ARG A 578 17.01 -5.40 -0.84
N SER A 579 15.95 -5.69 -0.08
CA SER A 579 15.63 -7.03 0.41
C SER A 579 15.07 -7.93 -0.69
N SER A 580 14.49 -7.31 -1.72
CA SER A 580 13.89 -7.92 -2.90
C SER A 580 14.14 -7.01 -4.12
N ASP A 581 13.68 -7.42 -5.29
CA ASP A 581 13.54 -6.59 -6.48
C ASP A 581 12.14 -5.98 -6.64
N HIS A 582 11.18 -6.42 -5.84
CA HIS A 582 9.80 -5.93 -5.82
C HIS A 582 9.51 -5.13 -4.55
N ASP A 583 8.84 -3.99 -4.69
CA ASP A 583 8.36 -3.21 -3.53
C ASP A 583 7.12 -3.85 -2.89
N PRO A 584 7.04 -3.94 -1.55
CA PRO A 584 5.84 -4.40 -0.88
C PRO A 584 4.68 -3.41 -1.03
N VAL A 585 3.46 -3.95 -1.14
CA VAL A 585 2.21 -3.20 -1.16
C VAL A 585 1.48 -3.40 0.17
N ILE A 586 1.22 -2.33 0.91
CA ILE A 586 0.61 -2.34 2.23
C ILE A 586 -0.79 -1.75 2.12
N ILE A 587 -1.81 -2.50 2.54
CA ILE A 587 -3.22 -2.13 2.48
C ILE A 587 -3.78 -2.06 3.90
N SER A 588 -4.55 -1.04 4.19
CA SER A 588 -5.16 -0.79 5.50
C SER A 588 -6.69 -0.74 5.37
N PHE A 589 -7.37 -1.52 6.20
CA PHE A 589 -8.83 -1.58 6.27
C PHE A 589 -9.34 -1.17 7.65
N LYS A 590 -10.55 -0.61 7.66
CA LYS A 590 -11.29 -0.28 8.87
C LYS A 590 -12.69 -0.87 8.82
N PHE A 591 -13.07 -1.52 9.91
CA PHE A 591 -14.31 -2.28 10.03
C PHE A 591 -15.21 -1.67 11.10
N ALA A 592 -16.51 -1.98 11.03
CA ALA A 592 -17.39 -1.68 12.14
C ALA A 592 -17.06 -2.62 13.32
N PRO A 593 -17.16 -2.15 14.58
CA PRO A 593 -17.07 -3.03 15.73
C PRO A 593 -18.16 -4.10 15.69
N ALA A 594 -17.92 -5.25 16.33
CA ALA A 594 -18.95 -6.27 16.52
C ALA A 594 -20.14 -5.70 17.31
N ASN A 595 -21.36 -6.13 17.00
CA ASN A 595 -22.53 -5.64 17.71
C ASN A 595 -22.50 -6.08 19.18
N ALA A 596 -22.75 -5.17 20.13
CA ALA A 596 -22.96 -5.50 21.53
C ALA A 596 -24.43 -5.28 21.92
N LEU A 597 -24.97 -6.18 22.74
CA LEU A 597 -26.35 -6.08 23.21
C LEU A 597 -26.58 -4.73 23.91
N PRO A 598 -27.71 -4.04 23.66
CA PRO A 598 -28.05 -2.82 24.38
C PRO A 598 -28.29 -3.14 25.86
N VAL A 599 -28.07 -2.16 26.75
CA VAL A 599 -28.39 -2.26 28.17
C VAL A 599 -29.75 -1.61 28.41
N ALA A 600 -30.77 -2.42 28.65
CA ALA A 600 -32.11 -1.93 28.94
C ALA A 600 -32.21 -1.39 30.38
N SER A 601 -32.63 -0.14 30.53
CA SER A 601 -32.85 0.51 31.81
C SER A 601 -33.93 1.59 31.71
N PHE A 602 -34.64 1.83 32.81
CA PHE A 602 -35.60 2.91 32.88
C PHE A 602 -35.82 3.42 34.30
N GLU A 603 -36.27 4.66 34.36
CA GLU A 603 -36.81 5.29 35.56
C GLU A 603 -38.34 5.26 35.52
N GLN A 604 -38.93 5.17 36.71
CA GLN A 604 -40.38 5.13 36.87
C GLN A 604 -40.85 6.07 37.98
N GLN A 605 -41.98 6.73 37.76
CA GLN A 605 -42.64 7.58 38.74
C GLN A 605 -44.14 7.24 38.79
N LEU A 606 -44.60 6.79 39.96
CA LEU A 606 -46.01 6.47 40.20
C LEU A 606 -46.70 7.61 40.95
N ASN A 607 -47.74 8.19 40.36
CA ASN A 607 -48.58 9.24 40.96
C ASN A 607 -50.03 8.74 41.06
N GLY A 608 -50.42 8.23 42.24
CA GLY A 608 -51.71 7.56 42.40
C GLY A 608 -51.75 6.27 41.58
N SER A 609 -52.65 6.17 40.60
CA SER A 609 -52.72 5.04 39.68
C SER A 609 -52.10 5.31 38.30
N VAL A 610 -51.47 6.46 38.09
CA VAL A 610 -50.80 6.82 36.83
C VAL A 610 -49.30 6.61 36.98
N LEU A 611 -48.74 5.72 36.17
CA LEU A 611 -47.31 5.46 36.06
C LEU A 611 -46.73 6.26 34.88
N HIS A 612 -45.65 6.97 35.12
CA HIS A 612 -44.80 7.56 34.08
C HIS A 612 -43.48 6.79 34.03
N VAL A 613 -43.02 6.44 32.83
CA VAL A 613 -41.76 5.73 32.60
C VAL A 613 -40.91 6.47 31.57
N GLN A 614 -39.59 6.42 31.78
CA GLN A 614 -38.60 7.00 30.88
C GLN A 614 -37.43 6.03 30.74
N SER A 615 -37.12 5.64 29.51
CA SER A 615 -35.94 4.84 29.24
C SER A 615 -34.66 5.64 29.52
N THR A 616 -33.72 4.96 30.17
CA THR A 616 -32.33 5.37 30.39
C THR A 616 -31.38 4.31 29.80
N SER A 617 -31.88 3.55 28.83
CA SER A 617 -31.14 2.49 28.16
C SER A 617 -29.97 3.06 27.35
N THR A 618 -28.91 2.27 27.22
CA THR A 618 -27.70 2.66 26.48
C THR A 618 -27.25 1.55 25.55
N ASP A 619 -26.51 1.94 24.53
CA ASP A 619 -25.83 1.05 23.60
C ASP A 619 -24.38 1.55 23.45
N SER A 620 -23.42 0.65 23.56
CA SER A 620 -22.00 0.99 23.66
C SER A 620 -21.30 1.21 22.32
N ASP A 621 -21.84 0.62 21.28
CA ASP A 621 -21.26 0.50 19.93
C ASP A 621 -22.23 1.00 18.85
N GLY A 622 -23.51 1.16 19.21
CA GLY A 622 -24.55 1.63 18.31
C GLY A 622 -25.52 2.65 18.94
N GLN A 623 -26.76 2.60 18.47
CA GLN A 623 -27.88 3.40 18.96
C GLN A 623 -29.13 2.57 19.13
N ILE A 624 -29.92 2.87 20.16
CA ILE A 624 -31.24 2.27 20.35
C ILE A 624 -32.25 2.88 19.37
N VAL A 625 -32.79 2.07 18.46
CA VAL A 625 -33.74 2.50 17.42
C VAL A 625 -35.20 2.22 17.79
N GLN A 626 -35.48 1.32 18.74
CA GLN A 626 -36.84 0.98 19.16
C GLN A 626 -36.98 0.86 20.68
N HIS A 627 -38.13 1.33 21.19
CA HIS A 627 -38.54 1.22 22.60
C HIS A 627 -39.99 0.72 22.67
N GLN A 628 -40.22 -0.37 23.38
CA GLN A 628 -41.54 -0.97 23.60
C GLN A 628 -41.76 -1.22 25.09
N TRP A 629 -42.92 -0.79 25.59
CA TRP A 629 -43.35 -0.94 26.96
C TRP A 629 -44.47 -1.97 27.05
N ASP A 630 -44.42 -2.84 28.04
CA ASP A 630 -45.54 -3.66 28.52
C ASP A 630 -45.79 -3.28 29.98
N PHE A 631 -47.01 -2.88 30.30
CA PHE A 631 -47.36 -2.43 31.65
C PHE A 631 -47.84 -3.55 32.58
N GLY A 632 -47.86 -4.80 32.11
CA GLY A 632 -48.18 -5.99 32.92
C GLY A 632 -49.68 -6.25 33.11
N ASP A 633 -50.54 -5.40 32.54
CA ASP A 633 -52.00 -5.57 32.52
C ASP A 633 -52.57 -5.87 31.12
N GLY A 634 -51.67 -6.17 30.18
CA GLY A 634 -51.98 -6.42 28.77
C GLY A 634 -51.96 -5.17 27.89
N THR A 635 -51.68 -4.00 28.46
CA THR A 635 -51.47 -2.77 27.68
C THR A 635 -50.00 -2.58 27.32
N VAL A 636 -49.77 -2.03 26.13
CA VAL A 636 -48.43 -1.76 25.59
C VAL A 636 -48.32 -0.32 25.08
N ALA A 637 -47.12 0.24 25.09
CA ALA A 637 -46.80 1.54 24.50
C ALA A 637 -45.44 1.51 23.80
N SER A 638 -45.11 2.60 23.10
CA SER A 638 -43.80 2.77 22.46
C SER A 638 -43.26 4.18 22.67
N GLY A 639 -41.95 4.33 22.46
CA GLY A 639 -41.23 5.60 22.60
C GLY A 639 -40.33 5.65 23.84
N VAL A 640 -39.42 6.62 23.88
CA VAL A 640 -38.44 6.79 24.98
C VAL A 640 -39.14 7.04 26.32
N THR A 641 -40.31 7.68 26.30
CA THR A 641 -41.15 7.91 27.48
C THR A 641 -42.56 7.41 27.22
N ALA A 642 -43.23 6.90 28.25
CA ALA A 642 -44.64 6.51 28.18
C ALA A 642 -45.36 6.77 29.51
N SER A 643 -46.69 6.75 29.49
CA SER A 643 -47.51 6.84 30.69
C SER A 643 -48.72 5.91 30.60
N HIS A 644 -49.09 5.30 31.72
CA HIS A 644 -50.21 4.37 31.80
C HIS A 644 -51.03 4.57 33.08
N GLN A 645 -52.35 4.41 32.99
CA GLN A 645 -53.25 4.49 34.14
C GLN A 645 -53.83 3.11 34.45
N TYR A 646 -53.55 2.62 35.66
CA TYR A 646 -54.12 1.37 36.16
C TYR A 646 -55.52 1.61 36.72
N LEU A 647 -56.46 0.74 36.34
CA LEU A 647 -57.87 0.81 36.75
C LEU A 647 -58.20 -0.12 37.93
N GLN A 648 -57.31 -1.06 38.25
CA GLN A 648 -57.47 -2.02 39.34
C GLN A 648 -56.24 -1.95 40.25
N SER A 649 -56.46 -2.20 41.54
CA SER A 649 -55.36 -2.42 42.47
C SER A 649 -54.70 -3.77 42.19
N GLY A 650 -53.39 -3.86 42.30
CA GLY A 650 -52.62 -5.06 42.03
C GLY A 650 -51.13 -4.79 41.88
N ASP A 651 -50.35 -5.86 41.82
CA ASP A 651 -48.93 -5.80 41.47
C ASP A 651 -48.78 -6.02 39.97
N TYR A 652 -48.07 -5.11 39.30
CA TYR A 652 -47.82 -5.14 37.87
C TYR A 652 -46.33 -5.18 37.58
N GLN A 653 -45.92 -6.00 36.61
CA GLN A 653 -44.56 -6.00 36.08
C GLN A 653 -44.50 -5.13 34.84
N VAL A 654 -43.79 -4.01 34.95
CA VAL A 654 -43.55 -3.09 33.85
C VAL A 654 -42.27 -3.52 33.17
N GLN A 655 -42.35 -3.85 31.89
CA GLN A 655 -41.22 -4.28 31.09
C GLN A 655 -40.92 -3.23 30.00
N LEU A 656 -39.66 -2.84 29.91
CA LEU A 656 -39.10 -2.16 28.74
C LEU A 656 -38.36 -3.18 27.89
N THR A 657 -38.65 -3.21 26.60
CA THR A 657 -37.88 -3.89 25.56
C THR A 657 -37.29 -2.83 24.63
N VAL A 658 -35.97 -2.84 24.47
CA VAL A 658 -35.24 -1.96 23.54
C VAL A 658 -34.57 -2.76 22.44
N THR A 659 -34.51 -2.19 21.24
CA THR A 659 -33.81 -2.77 20.08
C THR A 659 -32.78 -1.77 19.55
N ASP A 660 -31.56 -2.23 19.30
CA ASP A 660 -30.48 -1.41 18.72
C ASP A 660 -30.56 -1.31 17.18
N ASP A 661 -29.63 -0.56 16.58
CA ASP A 661 -29.53 -0.33 15.14
C ASP A 661 -29.08 -1.56 14.34
N LYS A 662 -28.71 -2.65 15.02
CA LYS A 662 -28.40 -3.96 14.43
C LYS A 662 -29.48 -5.01 14.65
N GLY A 663 -30.54 -4.67 15.41
CA GLY A 663 -31.70 -5.51 15.63
C GLY A 663 -31.65 -6.37 16.89
N ASP A 664 -30.60 -6.26 17.69
CA ASP A 664 -30.48 -7.00 18.95
C ASP A 664 -31.34 -6.35 20.04
N VAL A 665 -31.83 -7.19 20.95
CA VAL A 665 -32.89 -6.82 21.88
C VAL A 665 -32.47 -7.06 23.33
N ALA A 666 -32.75 -6.08 24.18
CA ALA A 666 -32.60 -6.22 25.63
C ALA A 666 -33.88 -5.83 26.38
N THR A 667 -34.06 -6.40 27.57
CA THR A 667 -35.23 -6.15 28.40
C THR A 667 -34.87 -5.74 29.82
N SER A 668 -35.69 -4.88 30.40
CA SER A 668 -35.61 -4.46 31.80
C SER A 668 -37.00 -4.56 32.41
N VAL A 669 -37.11 -5.08 33.63
CA VAL A 669 -38.40 -5.29 34.31
C VAL A 669 -38.35 -4.62 35.69
N SER A 670 -39.41 -3.90 36.03
CA SER A 670 -39.63 -3.33 37.36
C SER A 670 -41.05 -3.61 37.83
N SER A 671 -41.21 -3.90 39.13
CA SER A 671 -42.53 -4.12 39.72
C SER A 671 -43.08 -2.83 40.32
N ILE A 672 -44.38 -2.60 40.16
CA ILE A 672 -45.12 -1.52 40.81
C ILE A 672 -46.38 -2.10 41.48
N SER A 673 -46.78 -1.52 42.62
CA SER A 673 -47.98 -1.90 43.35
C SER A 673 -48.99 -0.76 43.32
N ILE A 674 -50.17 -1.01 42.75
CA ILE A 674 -51.31 -0.08 42.79
C ILE A 674 -52.19 -0.48 43.97
N VAL A 675 -52.36 0.44 44.91
CA VAL A 675 -53.22 0.26 46.09
C VAL A 675 -54.51 1.04 45.91
N GLU A 676 -55.63 0.50 46.40
CA GLU A 676 -56.86 1.28 46.51
C GLU A 676 -56.66 2.43 47.52
N PRO A 677 -57.24 3.62 47.28
CA PRO A 677 -57.30 4.64 48.30
C PRO A 677 -58.10 4.11 49.50
N VAL A 678 -57.54 4.23 50.71
CA VAL A 678 -58.17 3.77 51.95
C VAL A 678 -59.42 4.61 52.22
N ASN A 679 -60.60 3.99 52.21
CA ASN A 679 -61.85 4.65 52.61
C ASN A 679 -61.81 5.05 54.10
N MET A 680 -62.12 6.30 54.43
CA MET A 680 -62.11 6.84 55.78
C MET A 680 -63.53 7.05 56.31
N ALA A 681 -63.82 6.60 57.54
CA ALA A 681 -65.14 6.82 58.13
C ALA A 681 -65.43 8.34 58.29
N PRO A 682 -66.69 8.78 58.05
CA PRO A 682 -67.04 10.20 58.07
C PRO A 682 -66.98 10.75 59.50
N ILE A 683 -66.62 12.02 59.66
CA ILE A 683 -66.52 12.64 60.99
C ILE A 683 -67.85 13.30 61.35
N ALA A 684 -68.57 12.71 62.31
CA ALA A 684 -69.81 13.27 62.83
C ALA A 684 -69.53 14.50 63.73
N GLN A 685 -70.24 15.60 63.49
CA GLN A 685 -70.13 16.82 64.31
C GLN A 685 -71.51 17.45 64.52
N ILE A 686 -71.77 17.85 65.77
CA ILE A 686 -73.02 18.48 66.18
C ILE A 686 -72.75 19.92 66.57
N GLN A 687 -73.41 20.87 65.89
CA GLN A 687 -73.52 22.25 66.32
C GLN A 687 -74.88 22.48 66.98
N ARG A 688 -74.89 23.01 68.20
CA ARG A 688 -76.12 23.38 68.92
C ARG A 688 -76.35 24.89 68.84
N VAL A 689 -77.58 25.27 68.50
CA VAL A 689 -78.10 26.64 68.61
C VAL A 689 -79.22 26.64 69.66
N ASN A 690 -79.00 27.37 70.75
CA ASN A 690 -79.95 27.46 71.86
C ASN A 690 -80.89 28.66 71.65
N LEU A 691 -82.16 28.41 71.36
CA LEU A 691 -83.19 29.44 71.23
C LEU A 691 -84.10 29.40 72.48
N TRP A 692 -84.62 30.57 72.87
CA TRP A 692 -85.43 30.73 74.09
C TRP A 692 -86.70 29.85 74.15
N PHE A 693 -87.16 29.33 73.00
CA PHE A 693 -88.31 28.42 72.90
C PHE A 693 -87.98 27.01 72.38
N MET A 694 -86.73 26.72 71.95
CA MET A 694 -86.35 25.46 71.30
C MET A 694 -84.82 25.24 71.27
N GLN A 695 -84.38 23.98 71.33
CA GLN A 695 -83.00 23.60 70.99
C GLN A 695 -82.91 23.18 69.52
N LEU A 696 -81.97 23.73 68.76
CA LEU A 696 -81.69 23.33 67.38
C LEU A 696 -80.31 22.66 67.31
N PHE A 697 -80.22 21.53 66.62
CA PHE A 697 -79.00 20.77 66.39
C PHE A 697 -78.77 20.66 64.89
N ILE A 698 -77.59 21.06 64.44
CA ILE A 698 -77.19 21.09 63.04
C ILE A 698 -75.99 20.15 62.90
N SER A 699 -76.04 19.28 61.91
CA SER A 699 -74.89 18.45 61.54
C SER A 699 -73.93 19.31 60.74
N THR A 700 -72.72 19.51 61.28
CA THR A 700 -71.57 20.07 60.55
C THR A 700 -70.60 18.97 60.13
N SER A 701 -71.10 17.73 60.08
CA SER A 701 -70.33 16.55 59.74
C SER A 701 -69.80 16.66 58.32
N TYR A 702 -68.61 16.12 58.09
CA TYR A 702 -67.99 16.04 56.77
C TYR A 702 -67.30 14.70 56.62
N ASP A 703 -67.01 14.37 55.37
CA ASP A 703 -66.28 13.18 54.98
C ASP A 703 -65.02 13.63 54.24
N GLN A 704 -63.88 12.99 54.51
CA GLN A 704 -62.57 13.47 54.05
C GLN A 704 -62.27 13.03 52.62
N ASP A 705 -62.82 11.90 52.22
CA ASP A 705 -62.65 11.24 50.92
C ASP A 705 -63.97 11.04 50.17
N GLY A 706 -65.10 11.39 50.78
CA GLY A 706 -66.41 11.25 50.16
C GLY A 706 -67.43 12.33 50.53
N VAL A 707 -68.71 11.96 50.43
CA VAL A 707 -69.88 12.79 50.72
C VAL A 707 -70.82 12.07 51.68
N ILE A 708 -71.38 12.83 52.63
CA ILE A 708 -72.34 12.27 53.58
C ILE A 708 -73.69 11.98 52.89
N LYS A 709 -74.01 10.70 52.77
CA LYS A 709 -75.24 10.19 52.14
C LYS A 709 -76.44 10.21 53.08
N ARG A 710 -76.23 9.97 54.38
CA ARG A 710 -77.33 9.82 55.34
C ARG A 710 -76.96 10.36 56.72
N GLN A 711 -77.93 11.01 57.37
CA GLN A 711 -77.77 11.55 58.73
C GLN A 711 -79.00 11.20 59.58
N GLN A 712 -78.76 10.67 60.77
CA GLN A 712 -79.79 10.23 61.69
C GLN A 712 -79.49 10.70 63.11
N TRP A 713 -80.51 11.27 63.76
CA TRP A 713 -80.44 11.78 65.12
C TRP A 713 -81.23 10.87 66.05
N ALA A 714 -80.74 10.64 67.26
CA ALA A 714 -81.43 9.92 68.33
C ALA A 714 -81.35 10.71 69.64
N PHE A 715 -82.52 11.01 70.22
CA PHE A 715 -82.64 11.69 71.50
C PHE A 715 -82.88 10.68 72.61
N ASN A 716 -82.41 10.98 73.82
CA ASN A 716 -82.51 10.07 74.98
C ASN A 716 -83.94 9.78 75.48
N ASN A 717 -84.95 10.48 74.98
CA ASN A 717 -86.36 10.16 75.22
C ASN A 717 -86.95 9.18 74.20
N GLY A 718 -86.13 8.65 73.27
CA GLY A 718 -86.53 7.72 72.22
C GLY A 718 -86.92 8.37 70.89
N ARG A 719 -86.98 9.71 70.81
CA ARG A 719 -87.28 10.41 69.54
C ARG A 719 -86.11 10.27 68.57
N LYS A 720 -86.41 10.11 67.28
CA LYS A 720 -85.43 10.11 66.19
C LYS A 720 -85.77 11.16 65.15
N ALA A 721 -84.75 11.69 64.47
CA ALA A 721 -84.90 12.57 63.32
C ALA A 721 -83.91 12.18 62.21
N ARG A 722 -84.13 12.67 61.00
CA ARG A 722 -83.25 12.47 59.84
C ARG A 722 -82.99 13.79 59.14
N GLY A 723 -81.88 13.88 58.43
CA GLY A 723 -81.46 15.08 57.70
C GLY A 723 -80.49 15.96 58.50
N PRO A 724 -80.07 17.10 57.92
CA PRO A 724 -78.99 17.92 58.46
C PRO A 724 -79.31 18.67 59.74
N VAL A 725 -80.58 18.70 60.13
CA VAL A 725 -81.04 19.49 61.26
C VAL A 725 -82.05 18.67 62.07
N ALA A 726 -81.89 18.69 63.39
CA ALA A 726 -82.87 18.19 64.35
C ALA A 726 -83.18 19.27 65.38
N PHE A 727 -84.34 19.20 66.01
CA PHE A 727 -84.74 20.18 67.02
C PHE A 727 -85.42 19.50 68.21
N SER A 728 -85.39 20.14 69.38
CA SER A 728 -86.05 19.69 70.60
C SER A 728 -86.80 20.83 71.29
N PHE A 729 -88.07 20.57 71.66
CA PHE A 729 -88.88 21.45 72.51
C PHE A 729 -89.01 20.90 73.95
N SER A 730 -88.43 19.73 74.21
CA SER A 730 -88.67 18.96 75.43
C SER A 730 -87.67 19.31 76.51
N ARG A 731 -88.14 19.71 77.70
CA ARG A 731 -87.30 19.83 78.90
C ARG A 731 -86.81 18.49 79.46
N ARG A 732 -87.27 17.35 78.90
CA ARG A 732 -86.85 16.01 79.32
C ARG A 732 -85.71 15.44 78.46
N GLU A 733 -85.45 16.04 77.30
CA GLU A 733 -84.32 15.66 76.45
C GLU A 733 -83.05 16.36 76.95
N HIS A 734 -81.99 15.60 77.17
CA HIS A 734 -80.70 16.13 77.65
C HIS A 734 -79.48 15.52 76.97
N THR A 735 -79.70 14.62 76.00
CA THR A 735 -78.66 14.04 75.17
C THR A 735 -79.20 13.79 73.77
N VAL A 736 -78.42 14.11 72.75
CA VAL A 736 -78.67 13.78 71.34
C VAL A 736 -77.43 13.11 70.76
N GLU A 737 -77.64 12.04 70.01
CA GLU A 737 -76.62 11.37 69.21
C GLU A 737 -76.92 11.60 67.72
N LEU A 738 -75.89 11.93 66.94
CA LEU A 738 -75.90 11.99 65.50
C LEU A 738 -75.09 10.82 64.96
N THR A 739 -75.66 10.03 64.06
CA THR A 739 -74.94 9.07 63.22
C THR A 739 -74.99 9.54 61.79
N VAL A 740 -73.84 9.66 61.14
CA VAL A 740 -73.70 9.97 59.71
C VAL A 740 -73.12 8.78 58.97
N VAL A 741 -73.57 8.58 57.73
CA VAL A 741 -73.10 7.53 56.82
C VAL A 741 -72.71 8.18 55.50
N ASP A 742 -71.54 7.84 55.00
CA ASP A 742 -70.99 8.35 53.74
C ASP A 742 -71.55 7.62 52.49
N ASN A 743 -70.97 7.91 51.32
CA ASN A 743 -71.31 7.25 50.05
C ASN A 743 -70.87 5.78 49.97
N ASP A 744 -69.87 5.40 50.74
CA ASP A 744 -69.22 4.09 50.69
C ASP A 744 -69.70 3.14 51.80
N GLY A 745 -70.57 3.64 52.69
CA GLY A 745 -71.31 2.87 53.68
C GLY A 745 -70.72 2.92 55.10
N GLU A 746 -69.59 3.60 55.31
CA GLU A 746 -68.98 3.76 56.63
C GLU A 746 -69.72 4.78 57.48
N THR A 747 -69.57 4.65 58.81
CA THR A 747 -70.38 5.43 59.76
C THR A 747 -69.55 6.16 60.80
N GLY A 748 -69.89 7.42 61.03
CA GLY A 748 -69.38 8.22 62.13
C GLY A 748 -70.50 8.58 63.10
N SER A 749 -70.19 8.71 64.39
CA SER A 749 -71.16 9.19 65.38
C SER A 749 -70.60 10.23 66.33
N ALA A 750 -71.48 11.14 66.76
CA ALA A 750 -71.20 12.18 67.74
C ALA A 750 -72.35 12.26 68.74
N THR A 751 -72.03 12.40 70.02
CA THR A 751 -73.03 12.57 71.07
C THR A 751 -72.84 13.90 71.78
N MET A 752 -73.92 14.67 71.91
CA MET A 752 -73.94 15.93 72.64
C MET A 752 -74.93 15.88 73.80
N ARG A 753 -74.44 16.21 75.01
CA ARG A 753 -75.30 16.46 76.18
C ARG A 753 -75.69 17.93 76.22
N PHE A 754 -76.95 18.20 76.54
CA PHE A 754 -77.49 19.55 76.65
C PHE A 754 -78.43 19.65 77.85
N ARG A 755 -78.65 20.88 78.34
CA ARG A 755 -79.61 21.21 79.40
C ARG A 755 -80.61 22.22 78.88
#